data_AF-A0A0D3VCQ0-F1
#
_entry.id   AF-A0A0D3VCQ0-F1
#
_cell.length_a   1.000
_cell.length_b   1.000
_cell.length_c   1.000
_cell.angle_alpha   90.00
_cell.angle_beta   90.00
_cell.angle_gamma   90.00
#
_symmetry.space_group_name_H-M   'P 1'
#
loop_
_entity.id
_entity.type
_entity.pdbx_description
1 polymer ?
#
loop_
_entity_poly.entity_id
_entity_poly.type
_entity_poly.pdbx_seq_one_letter_code
_entity_poly.pdbx_strand_id
1 'polypeptide(L)'
;MLRKWHSEQRGSVSIFLIMIFTIVFVFVAIFIDYARIAAMKVQSERLIRSGVRSVMSAYDQKLQQNYGLYAFGESNGDQIMATVLNGGMEHGDRSDAFSVLPLKLDTSTLQMDRMLGQYDIFNRQISEEMKYKAPIDFTLELLNKFKPLSKSMKEASNTVDVLRKLQKLYDKREEALDDMLVKQKKAAQSTKVLSELIMDSKGSSFISDEALGNSGIRAGNHVAAQYQDYVTQSLIIAAVNKDGDEENDDDDSDTDDDNIVEKIEEYQRGVSNLLSQISNKQNSARDNHAKMLPQSLELWEEAYGYNEQMKQVIAESESRSVNEGYDQVTRGNSPGSEEDVSKEDADTIGQIRQQTQKVLLSESLLQELKKEIEVQTSAYQSLDSQLMRFNSELGSATDIYGNSSQMKSTVIQISRQLETYLHNYFLSGSSNIIETQIKKLEMNRSSDKERKATEKKAKAKLKDAAKILNSIHELDDKAQAYLEEYRTVQQYYEESLAFNKGTQGDSYKGSDLDNDPYDAGKSAMNDMDDLYGSMGSIMSMLSDEFYQNEYAANYFHHFDVSRLGSIVSNPESSIGDDIVDQLSIHNQELEYILYGFHNPVGNVSAAYAEIFATRLAIRTMEGLVKNSKLGNPLLILAAALLYGIEMAIADMIELCQKGSVELSAYLRVRITYRDYLRLFLFIHSNNDKKMSRILSLIRFNTGINPAERATYASSEARIGMRLWFLPGVMKMVGFVSGSQDEVEGNRYYVTKKADFSY
;
A
#
# COMPACT_ATOMS: atom_id res chain seq x y z
N MET A 1 67.96 99.32 24.03
CA MET A 1 68.49 99.01 22.68
C MET A 1 67.33 99.12 21.69
N LEU A 2 67.10 100.33 21.16
CA LEU A 2 67.38 100.73 19.76
C LEU A 2 66.34 100.11 18.81
N ARG A 3 65.14 100.68 18.62
CA ARG A 3 64.80 101.98 17.98
C ARG A 3 65.50 102.19 16.63
N LYS A 4 65.03 101.49 15.61
CA LYS A 4 64.87 101.92 14.19
C LYS A 4 64.55 100.69 13.35
N TRP A 5 63.30 100.56 12.88
CA TRP A 5 62.92 99.87 11.63
C TRP A 5 61.41 100.07 11.40
N HIS A 6 61.04 101.26 10.97
CA HIS A 6 59.78 101.50 10.27
C HIS A 6 60.16 102.13 8.93
N SER A 7 59.59 101.57 7.84
CA SER A 7 59.64 101.99 6.43
C SER A 7 60.74 101.43 5.50
N GLU A 8 60.85 100.11 5.37
CA GLU A 8 61.35 99.50 4.11
C GLU A 8 60.32 98.52 3.55
N GLN A 9 59.80 98.77 2.34
CA GLN A 9 59.01 97.81 1.55
C GLN A 9 59.88 96.69 0.95
N ARG A 10 60.98 96.30 1.62
CA ARG A 10 61.85 95.18 1.23
C ARG A 10 61.45 93.96 2.04
N GLY A 11 60.56 93.15 1.47
CA GLY A 11 60.10 91.89 2.08
C GLY A 11 58.60 91.68 2.06
N SER A 12 57.79 92.70 1.75
CA SER A 12 56.32 92.54 1.61
C SER A 12 55.95 91.55 0.50
N VAL A 13 56.66 91.60 -0.63
CA VAL A 13 56.52 90.63 -1.73
C VAL A 13 56.91 89.22 -1.26
N SER A 14 58.01 89.07 -0.51
CA SER A 14 58.42 87.78 0.05
C SER A 14 57.41 87.22 1.04
N ILE A 15 56.85 88.05 1.93
CA ILE A 15 55.81 87.64 2.89
C ILE A 15 54.52 87.24 2.15
N PHE A 16 54.10 88.01 1.15
CA PHE A 16 52.93 87.69 0.31
C PHE A 16 53.13 86.38 -0.46
N LEU A 17 54.32 86.16 -1.02
CA LEU A 17 54.65 84.97 -1.79
C LEU A 17 54.80 83.74 -0.87
N ILE A 18 55.34 83.90 0.34
CA ILE A 18 55.34 82.86 1.39
C ILE A 18 53.90 82.53 1.82
N MET A 19 53.03 83.53 1.96
CA MET A 19 51.63 83.31 2.35
C MET A 19 50.86 82.54 1.26
N ILE A 20 50.99 82.94 -0.01
CA ILE A 20 50.43 82.20 -1.15
C ILE A 20 51.02 80.80 -1.23
N PHE A 21 52.34 80.67 -1.13
CA PHE A 21 53.02 79.37 -1.17
C PHE A 21 52.55 78.47 -0.02
N THR A 22 52.34 79.01 1.18
CA THR A 22 51.80 78.26 2.33
C THR A 22 50.40 77.76 2.04
N ILE A 23 49.52 78.60 1.49
CA ILE A 23 48.14 78.21 1.14
C ILE A 23 48.14 77.13 0.04
N VAL A 24 48.93 77.31 -1.01
CA VAL A 24 49.07 76.33 -2.10
C VAL A 24 49.68 75.02 -1.57
N PHE A 25 50.70 75.10 -0.72
CA PHE A 25 51.34 73.94 -0.11
C PHE A 25 50.35 73.17 0.78
N VAL A 26 49.60 73.85 1.64
CA VAL A 26 48.54 73.21 2.46
C VAL A 26 47.49 72.56 1.57
N PHE A 27 47.06 73.21 0.50
CA PHE A 27 46.09 72.65 -0.44
C PHE A 27 46.62 71.38 -1.14
N VAL A 28 47.85 71.43 -1.67
CA VAL A 28 48.51 70.28 -2.30
C VAL A 28 48.73 69.15 -1.29
N ALA A 29 49.13 69.47 -0.06
CA ALA A 29 49.30 68.51 1.02
C ALA A 29 48.00 67.78 1.38
N ILE A 30 46.87 68.50 1.41
CA ILE A 30 45.54 67.90 1.61
C ILE A 30 45.20 66.96 0.45
N PHE A 31 45.44 67.36 -0.81
CA PHE A 31 45.18 66.52 -1.98
C PHE A 31 46.04 65.24 -2.00
N ILE A 32 47.31 65.34 -1.58
CA ILE A 32 48.20 64.18 -1.48
C ILE A 32 47.67 63.19 -0.42
N ASP A 33 47.36 63.66 0.80
CA ASP A 33 46.81 62.78 1.83
C ASP A 33 45.42 62.24 1.43
N TYR A 34 44.57 63.02 0.75
CA TYR A 34 43.28 62.54 0.22
C TYR A 34 43.45 61.43 -0.83
N ALA A 35 44.34 61.62 -1.80
CA ALA A 35 44.63 60.62 -2.83
C ALA A 35 45.18 59.32 -2.21
N ARG A 36 46.06 59.45 -1.20
CA ARG A 36 46.61 58.30 -0.47
C ARG A 36 45.53 57.59 0.36
N ILE A 37 44.62 58.31 1.01
CA ILE A 37 43.49 57.72 1.72
C ILE A 37 42.54 57.00 0.76
N ALA A 38 42.23 57.60 -0.39
CA ALA A 38 41.39 56.95 -1.41
C ALA A 38 42.05 55.65 -1.92
N ALA A 39 43.35 55.68 -2.20
CA ALA A 39 44.12 54.50 -2.59
C ALA A 39 44.16 53.45 -1.47
N MET A 40 44.38 53.86 -0.22
CA MET A 40 44.33 52.99 0.96
C MET A 40 42.98 52.29 1.08
N LYS A 41 41.86 53.00 0.91
CA LYS A 41 40.52 52.41 1.00
C LYS A 41 40.29 51.31 -0.03
N VAL A 42 40.70 51.55 -1.29
CA VAL A 42 40.59 50.57 -2.38
C VAL A 42 41.53 49.38 -2.14
N GLN A 43 42.77 49.64 -1.71
CA GLN A 43 43.74 48.58 -1.46
C GLN A 43 43.36 47.72 -0.25
N SER A 44 42.86 48.34 0.82
CA SER A 44 42.32 47.65 2.01
C SER A 44 41.15 46.74 1.65
N GLU A 45 40.24 47.20 0.78
CA GLU A 45 39.12 46.39 0.30
C GLU A 45 39.58 45.20 -0.56
N ARG A 46 40.57 45.40 -1.44
CA ARG A 46 41.15 44.30 -2.23
C ARG A 46 41.87 43.29 -1.36
N LEU A 47 42.64 43.75 -0.37
CA LEU A 47 43.37 42.92 0.58
C LEU A 47 42.43 42.05 1.40
N ILE A 48 41.37 42.64 1.98
CA ILE A 48 40.43 41.87 2.79
C ILE A 48 39.63 40.87 1.95
N ARG A 49 39.18 41.24 0.74
CA ARG A 49 38.54 40.30 -0.20
C ARG A 49 39.47 39.16 -0.60
N SER A 50 40.75 39.45 -0.81
CA SER A 50 41.76 38.43 -1.10
C SER A 50 41.97 37.52 0.11
N GLY A 51 42.06 38.08 1.32
CA GLY A 51 42.20 37.35 2.57
C GLY A 51 41.07 36.36 2.77
N VAL A 52 39.81 36.82 2.70
CA VAL A 52 38.65 35.94 2.86
C VAL A 52 38.60 34.86 1.78
N ARG A 53 38.92 35.19 0.51
CA ARG A 53 39.02 34.19 -0.56
C ARG A 53 40.11 33.16 -0.31
N SER A 54 41.25 33.56 0.23
CA SER A 54 42.34 32.64 0.57
C SER A 54 41.94 31.73 1.74
N VAL A 55 41.27 32.26 2.77
CA VAL A 55 40.68 31.44 3.83
C VAL A 55 39.72 30.42 3.24
N MET A 56 38.79 30.86 2.39
CA MET A 56 37.81 29.99 1.75
C MET A 56 38.40 29.13 0.62
N SER A 57 39.67 29.30 0.24
CA SER A 57 40.34 28.35 -0.66
C SER A 57 40.81 27.09 0.07
N ALA A 58 40.90 27.13 1.41
CA ALA A 58 41.21 25.99 2.27
C ALA A 58 39.94 25.16 2.56
N TYR A 59 39.21 24.79 1.50
CA TYR A 59 38.06 23.89 1.62
C TYR A 59 38.50 22.45 1.90
N ASP A 60 37.61 21.64 2.45
CA ASP A 60 37.85 20.22 2.67
C ASP A 60 37.84 19.44 1.35
N GLN A 61 38.99 18.89 0.97
CA GLN A 61 39.15 18.17 -0.30
C GLN A 61 38.33 16.87 -0.34
N LYS A 62 38.12 16.19 0.80
CA LYS A 62 37.41 14.92 0.86
C LYS A 62 35.92 15.14 0.58
N LEU A 63 35.32 16.21 1.11
CA LEU A 63 33.94 16.60 0.81
C LEU A 63 33.76 17.00 -0.67
N GLN A 64 34.71 17.76 -1.23
CA GLN A 64 34.60 18.20 -2.61
C GLN A 64 34.76 17.04 -3.60
N GLN A 65 35.73 16.15 -3.39
CA GLN A 65 36.01 15.05 -4.32
C GLN A 65 34.95 13.95 -4.28
N ASN A 66 34.49 13.58 -3.07
CA ASN A 66 33.57 12.46 -2.92
C ASN A 66 32.11 12.87 -3.04
N TYR A 67 31.78 14.14 -2.79
CA TYR A 67 30.38 14.60 -2.66
C TYR A 67 30.09 15.91 -3.41
N GLY A 68 31.08 16.56 -4.01
CA GLY A 68 30.89 17.86 -4.68
C GLY A 68 30.56 19.03 -3.73
N LEU A 69 30.71 18.83 -2.42
CA LEU A 69 30.34 19.81 -1.40
C LEU A 69 31.53 20.68 -0.99
N TYR A 70 31.26 21.94 -0.70
CA TYR A 70 32.26 22.89 -0.25
C TYR A 70 32.00 23.34 1.18
N ALA A 71 32.95 23.07 2.06
CA ALA A 71 32.99 23.64 3.40
C ALA A 71 34.43 23.90 3.81
N PHE A 72 34.62 24.85 4.72
CA PHE A 72 35.93 25.20 5.24
C PHE A 72 36.55 24.01 5.99
N GLY A 73 37.80 23.68 5.67
CA GLY A 73 38.53 22.55 6.27
C GLY A 73 39.09 22.88 7.66
N GLU A 74 39.89 21.97 8.23
CA GLU A 74 40.45 22.11 9.59
C GLU A 74 41.63 23.10 9.71
N SER A 75 41.83 23.96 8.72
CA SER A 75 42.90 24.96 8.76
C SER A 75 42.58 26.10 9.72
N ASN A 76 43.59 26.74 10.31
CA ASN A 76 43.37 27.91 11.15
C ASN A 76 43.07 29.14 10.27
N GLY A 77 41.79 29.48 10.13
CA GLY A 77 41.32 30.57 9.27
C GLY A 77 41.91 31.93 9.65
N ASP A 78 42.02 32.23 10.95
CA ASP A 78 42.62 33.50 11.43
C ASP A 78 44.09 33.60 11.04
N GLN A 79 44.83 32.49 11.10
CA GLN A 79 46.24 32.47 10.67
C GLN A 79 46.39 32.67 9.16
N ILE A 80 45.54 32.02 8.34
CA ILE A 80 45.55 32.22 6.88
C ILE A 80 45.23 33.68 6.57
N MET A 81 44.19 34.23 7.22
CA MET A 81 43.77 35.63 7.05
C MET A 81 44.90 36.59 7.41
N ALA A 82 45.51 36.42 8.59
CA ALA A 82 46.61 37.27 9.05
C ALA A 82 47.83 37.15 8.14
N THR A 83 48.15 35.95 7.64
CA THR A 83 49.28 35.73 6.72
C THR A 83 49.07 36.46 5.40
N VAL A 84 47.88 36.38 4.82
CA VAL A 84 47.54 37.04 3.56
C VAL A 84 47.47 38.56 3.72
N LEU A 85 46.87 39.04 4.81
CA LEU A 85 46.80 40.47 5.10
C LEU A 85 48.19 41.08 5.34
N ASN A 86 49.02 40.45 6.16
CA ASN A 86 50.38 40.95 6.43
C ASN A 86 51.27 40.85 5.17
N GLY A 87 51.26 39.71 4.49
CA GLY A 87 52.04 39.51 3.27
C GLY A 87 51.62 40.45 2.12
N GLY A 88 50.34 40.82 2.03
CA GLY A 88 49.85 41.80 1.06
C GLY A 88 50.17 43.27 1.42
N MET A 89 50.57 43.54 2.67
CA MET A 89 51.03 44.86 3.13
C MET A 89 52.55 44.99 3.12
N GLU A 90 53.28 43.86 3.21
CA GLU A 90 54.72 43.80 3.05
C GLU A 90 55.11 44.11 1.61
N HIS A 91 55.89 45.18 1.43
CA HIS A 91 56.51 45.51 0.15
C HIS A 91 57.88 44.83 0.15
N GLY A 92 58.13 43.97 -0.84
CA GLY A 92 59.38 43.23 -0.98
C GLY A 92 60.61 44.12 -0.81
N ASP A 93 61.65 43.51 -0.22
CA ASP A 93 62.86 44.07 0.38
C ASP A 93 63.79 44.88 -0.57
N ARG A 94 63.23 45.79 -1.36
CA ARG A 94 63.99 46.77 -2.13
C ARG A 94 64.25 47.97 -1.23
N SER A 95 65.40 47.94 -0.56
CA SER A 95 65.90 48.93 0.40
C SER A 95 65.84 50.40 -0.06
N ASP A 96 65.72 50.66 -1.36
CA ASP A 96 65.75 52.00 -1.96
C ASP A 96 64.39 52.53 -2.46
N ALA A 97 63.28 51.79 -2.30
CA ALA A 97 61.97 52.22 -2.79
C ALA A 97 61.17 53.00 -1.73
N PHE A 98 60.80 54.25 -2.04
CA PHE A 98 59.90 55.05 -1.19
C PHE A 98 58.49 54.44 -1.17
N SER A 99 58.06 53.90 -0.02
CA SER A 99 56.72 53.33 0.15
C SER A 99 55.67 54.45 0.25
N VAL A 100 54.89 54.61 -0.83
CA VAL A 100 53.82 55.63 -0.90
C VAL A 100 52.64 55.28 0.00
N LEU A 101 52.40 53.98 0.26
CA LEU A 101 51.26 53.46 1.03
C LEU A 101 51.72 52.41 2.07
N PRO A 102 52.38 52.81 3.16
CA PRO A 102 52.74 51.91 4.24
C PRO A 102 51.48 51.57 5.05
N LEU A 103 50.84 50.45 4.71
CA LEU A 103 49.70 49.91 5.42
C LEU A 103 50.17 49.06 6.60
N LYS A 104 49.42 49.10 7.70
CA LYS A 104 49.64 48.25 8.87
C LYS A 104 48.32 47.65 9.33
N LEU A 105 48.30 46.33 9.54
CA LEU A 105 47.17 45.66 10.17
C LEU A 105 47.13 46.04 11.66
N ASP A 106 45.96 46.48 12.13
CA ASP A 106 45.69 46.77 13.54
C ASP A 106 45.00 45.56 14.17
N THR A 107 43.84 45.19 13.62
CA THR A 107 43.07 44.02 14.03
C THR A 107 42.48 43.33 12.81
N SER A 108 42.29 42.02 12.92
CA SER A 108 41.49 41.22 11.98
C SER A 108 40.63 40.25 12.78
N THR A 109 39.36 40.18 12.45
CA THR A 109 38.42 39.19 12.99
C THR A 109 37.84 38.38 11.85
N LEU A 110 37.68 37.09 12.07
CA LEU A 110 37.04 36.16 11.16
C LEU A 110 35.84 35.51 11.86
N GLN A 111 34.69 35.55 11.23
CA GLN A 111 33.48 34.86 11.66
C GLN A 111 33.14 33.81 10.62
N MET A 112 32.98 32.58 11.10
CA MET A 112 32.57 31.42 10.30
C MET A 112 31.13 31.08 10.66
N ASP A 113 30.26 30.97 9.66
CA ASP A 113 28.84 30.73 9.84
C ASP A 113 28.29 29.87 8.69
N ARG A 114 26.97 29.58 8.72
CA ARG A 114 26.25 28.75 7.74
C ARG A 114 26.86 27.36 7.65
N MET A 115 26.68 26.58 8.71
CA MET A 115 27.22 25.23 8.78
C MET A 115 26.61 24.36 7.68
N LEU A 116 27.43 23.51 7.06
CA LEU A 116 27.03 22.62 5.97
C LEU A 116 25.86 21.71 6.39
N GLY A 117 25.79 21.33 7.67
CA GLY A 117 24.72 20.50 8.20
C GLY A 117 23.34 21.18 8.30
N GLN A 118 23.23 22.49 8.04
CA GLN A 118 21.95 23.21 7.99
C GLN A 118 21.21 22.84 6.70
N TYR A 119 19.96 22.38 6.78
CA TYR A 119 19.22 21.89 5.61
C TYR A 119 19.17 22.90 4.46
N ASP A 120 18.90 24.18 4.73
CA ASP A 120 18.84 25.22 3.70
C ASP A 120 20.18 25.40 2.96
N ILE A 121 21.30 25.32 3.69
CA ILE A 121 22.65 25.48 3.14
C ILE A 121 23.04 24.24 2.35
N PHE A 122 22.78 23.07 2.92
CA PHE A 122 23.06 21.78 2.29
C PHE A 122 22.30 21.62 0.98
N ASN A 123 21.00 21.89 1.03
CA ASN A 123 20.10 21.81 -0.12
C ASN A 123 20.54 22.79 -1.22
N ARG A 124 20.96 24.02 -0.86
CA ARG A 124 21.49 24.97 -1.85
C ARG A 124 22.75 24.44 -2.55
N GLN A 125 23.67 23.79 -1.83
CA GLN A 125 24.86 23.20 -2.45
C GLN A 125 24.51 22.02 -3.37
N ILE A 126 23.61 21.13 -2.92
CA ILE A 126 23.08 20.05 -3.76
C ILE A 126 22.46 20.62 -5.04
N SER A 127 21.60 21.63 -4.91
CA SER A 127 20.92 22.24 -6.06
C SER A 127 21.91 22.86 -7.04
N GLU A 128 22.97 23.54 -6.59
CA GLU A 128 24.00 24.08 -7.50
C GLU A 128 24.83 22.97 -8.19
N GLU A 129 25.18 21.90 -7.47
CA GLU A 129 25.92 20.76 -8.04
C GLU A 129 25.08 19.99 -9.08
N MET A 130 23.78 19.86 -8.82
CA MET A 130 22.86 19.06 -9.63
C MET A 130 22.11 19.85 -10.70
N LYS A 131 22.12 21.19 -10.65
CA LYS A 131 21.40 22.10 -11.55
C LYS A 131 21.52 21.72 -13.02
N TYR A 132 22.71 21.30 -13.44
CA TYR A 132 23.02 20.94 -14.82
C TYR A 132 23.07 19.42 -15.06
N LYS A 133 23.37 18.61 -14.03
CA LYS A 133 23.49 17.15 -14.13
C LYS A 133 22.12 16.46 -14.13
N ALA A 134 21.29 16.79 -13.13
CA ALA A 134 20.02 16.09 -12.90
C ALA A 134 19.03 16.14 -14.07
N PRO A 135 18.76 17.29 -14.74
CA PRO A 135 17.77 17.34 -15.81
C PRO A 135 18.13 16.48 -17.03
N ILE A 136 19.43 16.31 -17.31
CA ILE A 136 19.94 15.52 -18.43
C ILE A 136 19.81 14.03 -18.10
N ASP A 137 20.26 13.64 -16.90
CA ASP A 137 20.34 12.23 -16.49
C ASP A 137 18.96 11.60 -16.23
N PHE A 138 18.00 12.35 -15.68
CA PHE A 138 16.68 11.79 -15.35
C PHE A 138 15.72 11.69 -16.55
N THR A 139 15.60 12.78 -17.33
CA THR A 139 14.60 12.88 -18.41
C THR A 139 14.89 11.89 -19.54
N LEU A 140 16.17 11.69 -19.85
CA LEU A 140 16.60 10.79 -20.93
C LEU A 140 16.55 9.32 -20.50
N GLU A 141 16.78 8.99 -19.23
CA GLU A 141 16.99 7.61 -18.79
C GLU A 141 15.78 6.95 -18.11
N LEU A 142 14.93 7.67 -17.38
CA LEU A 142 13.89 7.03 -16.54
C LEU A 142 12.47 7.29 -17.05
N LEU A 143 12.10 8.56 -17.20
CA LEU A 143 10.73 8.97 -17.54
C LEU A 143 10.29 8.41 -18.91
N ASN A 144 11.19 8.45 -19.89
CA ASN A 144 10.95 7.92 -21.24
C ASN A 144 10.69 6.40 -21.25
N LYS A 145 11.15 5.65 -20.23
CA LYS A 145 10.94 4.20 -20.14
C LYS A 145 9.52 3.84 -19.68
N PHE A 146 8.93 4.63 -18.78
CA PHE A 146 7.63 4.34 -18.15
C PHE A 146 6.46 5.06 -18.82
N LYS A 147 6.71 6.20 -19.48
CA LYS A 147 5.67 6.95 -20.19
C LYS A 147 4.85 6.10 -21.16
N PRO A 148 5.43 5.19 -21.97
CA PRO A 148 4.64 4.42 -22.92
C PRO A 148 3.62 3.49 -22.26
N LEU A 149 3.78 3.12 -20.99
CA LEU A 149 2.86 2.21 -20.28
C LEU A 149 1.76 2.95 -19.50
N SER A 150 1.80 4.29 -19.41
CA SER A 150 0.93 5.06 -18.51
C SER A 150 -0.57 4.81 -18.74
N LYS A 151 -1.02 4.74 -19.99
CA LYS A 151 -2.44 4.49 -20.33
C LYS A 151 -2.88 3.08 -19.97
N SER A 152 -2.09 2.06 -20.31
CA SER A 152 -2.42 0.68 -19.97
C SER A 152 -2.41 0.45 -18.46
N MET A 153 -1.45 1.03 -17.75
CA MET A 153 -1.38 0.94 -16.29
C MET A 153 -2.57 1.64 -15.62
N LYS A 154 -2.97 2.83 -16.11
CA LYS A 154 -4.20 3.52 -15.68
C LYS A 154 -5.44 2.63 -15.83
N GLU A 155 -5.64 2.02 -16.98
CA GLU A 155 -6.79 1.13 -17.20
C GLU A 155 -6.68 -0.17 -16.40
N ALA A 156 -5.47 -0.70 -16.18
CA ALA A 156 -5.23 -1.88 -15.36
C ALA A 156 -5.55 -1.63 -13.89
N SER A 157 -5.07 -0.54 -13.28
CA SER A 157 -5.37 -0.19 -11.88
C SER A 157 -6.88 -0.07 -11.65
N ASN A 158 -7.57 0.64 -12.54
CA ASN A 158 -9.03 0.77 -12.50
C ASN A 158 -9.73 -0.59 -12.62
N THR A 159 -9.30 -1.43 -13.56
CA THR A 159 -9.90 -2.74 -13.81
C THR A 159 -9.67 -3.69 -12.65
N VAL A 160 -8.46 -3.73 -12.09
CA VAL A 160 -8.13 -4.54 -10.90
C VAL A 160 -8.97 -4.12 -9.69
N ASP A 161 -9.10 -2.82 -9.41
CA ASP A 161 -9.90 -2.38 -8.24
C ASP A 161 -11.37 -2.77 -8.36
N VAL A 162 -11.97 -2.55 -9.54
CA VAL A 162 -13.38 -2.89 -9.79
C VAL A 162 -13.61 -4.39 -9.70
N LEU A 163 -12.80 -5.17 -10.42
CA LEU A 163 -12.96 -6.62 -10.48
C LEU A 163 -12.66 -7.30 -9.14
N ARG A 164 -11.73 -6.78 -8.33
CA ARG A 164 -11.52 -7.24 -6.94
C ARG A 164 -12.74 -6.99 -6.07
N LYS A 165 -13.30 -5.77 -6.10
CA LYS A 165 -14.52 -5.44 -5.34
C LYS A 165 -15.67 -6.36 -5.75
N LEU A 166 -15.82 -6.59 -7.05
CA LEU A 166 -16.82 -7.51 -7.59
C LEU A 166 -16.56 -8.96 -7.19
N GLN A 167 -15.31 -9.43 -7.17
CA GLN A 167 -14.98 -10.80 -6.74
C GLN A 167 -15.39 -11.03 -5.27
N LYS A 168 -15.08 -10.10 -4.36
CA LYS A 168 -15.46 -10.22 -2.94
C LYS A 168 -16.97 -10.26 -2.75
N LEU A 169 -17.73 -9.46 -3.51
CA LEU A 169 -19.20 -9.46 -3.45
C LEU A 169 -19.80 -10.69 -4.13
N TYR A 170 -19.24 -11.14 -5.26
CA TYR A 170 -19.64 -12.34 -5.98
C TYR A 170 -19.52 -13.56 -5.08
N ASP A 171 -18.38 -13.78 -4.42
CA ASP A 171 -18.16 -14.96 -3.58
C ASP A 171 -19.14 -15.02 -2.41
N LYS A 172 -19.40 -13.87 -1.75
CA LYS A 172 -20.42 -13.76 -0.70
C LYS A 172 -21.84 -14.06 -1.22
N ARG A 173 -22.18 -13.55 -2.40
CA ARG A 173 -23.47 -13.84 -3.05
C ARG A 173 -23.61 -15.33 -3.34
N GLU A 174 -22.61 -15.95 -3.94
CA GLU A 174 -22.68 -17.37 -4.28
C GLU A 174 -22.74 -18.28 -3.04
N GLU A 175 -22.00 -17.95 -1.98
CA GLU A 175 -22.08 -18.66 -0.69
C GLU A 175 -23.48 -18.54 -0.07
N ALA A 176 -24.06 -17.34 -0.04
CA ALA A 176 -25.42 -17.13 0.47
C ALA A 176 -26.47 -17.90 -0.34
N LEU A 177 -26.34 -17.96 -1.68
CA LEU A 177 -27.24 -18.74 -2.55
C LEU A 177 -27.08 -20.25 -2.34
N ASP A 178 -25.87 -20.75 -2.15
CA ASP A 178 -25.63 -22.16 -1.87
C ASP A 178 -26.24 -22.56 -0.51
N ASP A 179 -26.00 -21.73 0.52
CA ASP A 179 -26.57 -21.95 1.85
C ASP A 179 -28.09 -21.87 1.83
N MET A 180 -28.68 -20.92 1.08
CA MET A 180 -30.12 -20.80 0.86
C MET A 180 -30.71 -22.14 0.38
N LEU A 181 -30.16 -22.71 -0.70
CA LEU A 181 -30.62 -23.99 -1.26
C LEU A 181 -30.44 -25.15 -0.27
N VAL A 182 -29.35 -25.15 0.50
CA VAL A 182 -29.12 -26.14 1.56
C VAL A 182 -30.19 -26.06 2.66
N LYS A 183 -30.63 -24.86 3.05
CA LYS A 183 -31.71 -24.67 4.03
C LYS A 183 -33.05 -25.20 3.49
N GLN A 184 -33.40 -24.87 2.25
CA GLN A 184 -34.61 -25.38 1.59
C GLN A 184 -34.64 -26.92 1.56
N LYS A 185 -33.50 -27.53 1.17
CA LYS A 185 -33.38 -29.00 1.10
C LYS A 185 -33.44 -29.65 2.48
N LYS A 186 -32.80 -29.05 3.49
CA LYS A 186 -32.85 -29.55 4.89
C LYS A 186 -34.24 -29.45 5.49
N ALA A 187 -35.00 -28.38 5.18
CA ALA A 187 -36.40 -28.26 5.57
C ALA A 187 -37.19 -29.46 5.03
N ALA A 188 -37.12 -29.70 3.72
CA ALA A 188 -37.83 -30.82 3.09
C ALA A 188 -37.36 -32.20 3.59
N GLN A 189 -36.06 -32.39 3.83
CA GLN A 189 -35.52 -33.63 4.38
C GLN A 189 -36.18 -34.03 5.71
N SER A 190 -36.59 -33.06 6.53
CA SER A 190 -37.21 -33.35 7.84
C SER A 190 -38.56 -34.08 7.73
N THR A 191 -39.24 -34.05 6.58
CA THR A 191 -40.50 -34.78 6.36
C THR A 191 -40.30 -36.22 5.87
N LYS A 192 -39.07 -36.64 5.57
CA LYS A 192 -38.78 -37.97 5.03
C LYS A 192 -39.32 -39.10 5.92
N VAL A 193 -39.05 -38.99 7.23
CA VAL A 193 -39.49 -40.01 8.20
C VAL A 193 -41.02 -40.05 8.31
N LEU A 194 -41.71 -38.90 8.16
CA LEU A 194 -43.16 -38.86 8.15
C LEU A 194 -43.74 -39.63 6.97
N SER A 195 -43.12 -39.55 5.79
CA SER A 195 -43.52 -40.35 4.62
C SER A 195 -43.47 -41.84 4.92
N GLU A 196 -42.41 -42.31 5.59
CA GLU A 196 -42.23 -43.73 5.95
C GLU A 196 -43.22 -44.19 7.04
N LEU A 197 -43.56 -43.32 8.00
CA LEU A 197 -44.54 -43.61 9.06
C LEU A 197 -45.99 -43.54 8.59
N ILE A 198 -46.27 -42.87 7.47
CA ILE A 198 -47.63 -42.74 6.93
C ILE A 198 -47.96 -43.91 6.00
N MET A 199 -47.04 -44.24 5.11
CA MET A 199 -47.21 -45.34 4.17
C MET A 199 -45.84 -45.90 3.77
N ASP A 200 -45.56 -47.14 4.17
CA ASP A 200 -44.29 -47.80 3.87
C ASP A 200 -44.22 -48.35 2.43
N SER A 201 -45.37 -48.66 1.83
CA SER A 201 -45.53 -49.05 0.42
C SER A 201 -45.61 -47.84 -0.52
N LYS A 202 -44.43 -47.37 -0.93
CA LYS A 202 -44.26 -46.21 -1.82
C LYS A 202 -45.09 -46.33 -3.10
N GLY A 203 -45.83 -45.28 -3.43
CA GLY A 203 -46.60 -45.17 -4.68
C GLY A 203 -47.83 -46.09 -4.80
N SER A 204 -48.23 -46.84 -3.77
CA SER A 204 -49.47 -47.61 -3.83
C SER A 204 -50.70 -46.70 -3.79
N SER A 205 -51.67 -46.98 -4.66
CA SER A 205 -52.94 -46.26 -4.75
C SER A 205 -54.08 -46.94 -3.98
N PHE A 206 -53.77 -48.04 -3.29
CA PHE A 206 -54.75 -48.93 -2.69
C PHE A 206 -54.23 -49.56 -1.39
N ILE A 207 -55.13 -49.77 -0.43
CA ILE A 207 -54.87 -50.44 0.85
C ILE A 207 -55.90 -51.57 1.00
N SER A 208 -55.44 -52.82 0.90
CA SER A 208 -56.27 -54.01 1.14
C SER A 208 -56.66 -54.13 2.62
N ASP A 209 -57.80 -54.74 2.91
CA ASP A 209 -58.12 -55.16 4.27
C ASP A 209 -57.18 -56.29 4.72
N GLU A 210 -56.81 -56.27 5.99
CA GLU A 210 -55.97 -57.28 6.64
C GLU A 210 -56.59 -57.73 7.97
N ALA A 211 -56.32 -58.96 8.38
CA ALA A 211 -56.70 -59.46 9.69
C ALA A 211 -55.86 -58.81 10.80
N LEU A 212 -56.47 -58.66 11.98
CA LEU A 212 -55.82 -58.18 13.19
C LEU A 212 -54.57 -59.01 13.53
N GLY A 213 -53.45 -58.32 13.75
CA GLY A 213 -52.16 -58.95 14.08
C GLY A 213 -51.38 -59.48 12.87
N ASN A 214 -51.92 -59.39 11.65
CA ASN A 214 -51.24 -59.84 10.44
C ASN A 214 -50.02 -58.96 10.10
N SER A 215 -50.17 -57.64 10.19
CA SER A 215 -49.07 -56.67 10.09
C SER A 215 -48.93 -55.92 11.42
N GLY A 216 -47.71 -55.80 11.95
CA GLY A 216 -47.50 -54.94 13.12
C GLY A 216 -47.80 -53.48 12.78
N ILE A 217 -48.40 -52.71 13.70
CA ILE A 217 -48.71 -51.28 13.47
C ILE A 217 -47.43 -50.43 13.48
N ARG A 218 -46.82 -50.30 12.30
CA ARG A 218 -45.60 -49.51 12.06
C ARG A 218 -45.81 -48.29 11.18
N ALA A 219 -46.94 -48.24 10.46
CA ALA A 219 -47.27 -47.16 9.54
C ALA A 219 -48.79 -46.98 9.42
N GLY A 220 -49.22 -45.81 8.96
CA GLY A 220 -50.64 -45.45 8.86
C GLY A 220 -51.45 -46.37 7.95
N ASN A 221 -50.85 -46.92 6.90
CA ASN A 221 -51.49 -47.92 6.04
C ASN A 221 -51.82 -49.23 6.78
N HIS A 222 -51.01 -49.65 7.76
CA HIS A 222 -51.33 -50.84 8.57
C HIS A 222 -52.55 -50.60 9.47
N VAL A 223 -52.67 -49.40 10.04
CA VAL A 223 -53.85 -48.99 10.83
C VAL A 223 -55.11 -49.08 9.98
N ALA A 224 -55.08 -48.50 8.79
CA ALA A 224 -56.23 -48.46 7.88
C ALA A 224 -56.57 -49.83 7.26
N ALA A 225 -55.57 -50.72 7.08
CA ALA A 225 -55.79 -52.07 6.57
C ALA A 225 -56.51 -52.97 7.58
N GLN A 226 -56.16 -52.88 8.87
CA GLN A 226 -56.70 -53.75 9.92
C GLN A 226 -57.95 -53.21 10.62
N TYR A 227 -58.29 -51.92 10.42
CA TYR A 227 -59.38 -51.27 11.14
C TYR A 227 -60.74 -51.98 10.98
N GLN A 228 -61.05 -52.51 9.80
CA GLN A 228 -62.31 -53.20 9.56
C GLN A 228 -62.44 -54.49 10.39
N ASP A 229 -61.35 -55.25 10.50
CA ASP A 229 -61.31 -56.46 11.32
C ASP A 229 -61.32 -56.09 12.81
N TYR A 230 -60.61 -55.02 13.21
CA TYR A 230 -60.67 -54.47 14.57
C TYR A 230 -62.10 -54.17 15.04
N VAL A 231 -62.90 -53.47 14.23
CA VAL A 231 -64.31 -53.18 14.56
C VAL A 231 -65.11 -54.48 14.70
N THR A 232 -64.88 -55.44 13.79
CA THR A 232 -65.59 -56.72 13.78
C THR A 232 -65.29 -57.53 15.06
N GLN A 233 -64.02 -57.71 15.39
CA GLN A 233 -63.58 -58.44 16.58
C GLN A 233 -64.00 -57.73 17.87
N SER A 234 -63.93 -56.40 17.93
CA SER A 234 -64.36 -55.62 19.10
C SER A 234 -65.86 -55.75 19.37
N LEU A 235 -66.70 -55.81 18.32
CA LEU A 235 -68.14 -56.02 18.47
C LEU A 235 -68.47 -57.47 18.91
N ILE A 236 -67.70 -58.46 18.45
CA ILE A 236 -67.84 -59.86 18.89
C ILE A 236 -67.56 -59.96 20.39
N ILE A 237 -66.42 -59.46 20.86
CA ILE A 237 -66.08 -59.47 22.29
C ILE A 237 -67.08 -58.66 23.14
N ALA A 238 -67.59 -57.54 22.63
CA ALA A 238 -68.62 -56.77 23.32
C ALA A 238 -69.97 -57.50 23.42
N ALA A 239 -70.28 -58.39 22.47
CA ALA A 239 -71.47 -59.24 22.51
C ALA A 239 -71.28 -60.41 23.49
N VAL A 240 -70.13 -61.08 23.45
CA VAL A 240 -69.77 -62.18 24.38
C VAL A 240 -69.82 -61.72 25.84
N ASN A 241 -69.22 -60.56 26.15
CA ASN A 241 -69.25 -59.97 27.50
C ASN A 241 -70.64 -59.54 27.99
N LYS A 242 -71.63 -59.42 27.08
CA LYS A 242 -73.00 -59.02 27.41
C LYS A 242 -73.92 -60.21 27.66
N ASP A 243 -73.60 -61.36 27.07
CA ASP A 243 -74.33 -62.62 27.22
C ASP A 243 -73.76 -63.51 28.35
N GLY A 244 -72.52 -63.27 28.81
CA GLY A 244 -71.85 -64.00 29.89
C GLY A 244 -72.35 -63.80 31.33
N ASP A 245 -73.48 -63.10 31.54
CA ASP A 245 -74.17 -63.00 32.84
C ASP A 245 -75.13 -64.20 33.09
N GLU A 246 -75.30 -65.12 32.13
CA GLU A 246 -76.01 -66.40 32.33
C GLU A 246 -75.03 -67.58 32.42
N GLU A 247 -74.86 -68.09 33.65
CA GLU A 247 -74.11 -69.29 34.05
C GLU A 247 -74.13 -70.41 32.98
N ASN A 248 -73.00 -70.69 32.32
CA ASN A 248 -72.68 -72.03 31.79
C ASN A 248 -71.16 -72.25 31.79
N ASP A 249 -70.72 -73.15 32.67
CA ASP A 249 -69.38 -73.71 32.79
C ASP A 249 -69.07 -74.67 31.61
N ASP A 250 -68.55 -74.19 30.49
CA ASP A 250 -67.86 -75.03 29.49
C ASP A 250 -66.49 -74.41 29.11
N ASP A 251 -65.43 -75.04 29.63
CA ASP A 251 -64.03 -74.62 29.83
C ASP A 251 -63.14 -74.55 28.56
N ASP A 252 -63.71 -74.35 27.36
CA ASP A 252 -62.95 -74.34 26.07
C ASP A 252 -63.11 -73.04 25.24
N SER A 253 -64.00 -72.09 25.60
CA SER A 253 -64.18 -70.81 24.87
C SER A 253 -63.22 -69.69 25.28
N ASP A 254 -62.67 -69.75 26.50
CA ASP A 254 -61.89 -68.64 27.08
C ASP A 254 -60.57 -68.38 26.35
N THR A 255 -59.98 -69.40 25.72
CA THR A 255 -58.64 -69.28 25.09
C THR A 255 -58.65 -68.53 23.75
N ASP A 256 -59.74 -68.63 22.98
CA ASP A 256 -59.88 -67.93 21.69
C ASP A 256 -60.29 -66.46 21.89
N ASP A 257 -61.10 -66.16 22.90
CA ASP A 257 -61.48 -64.79 23.27
C ASP A 257 -60.29 -64.02 23.86
N ASP A 258 -59.47 -64.65 24.72
CA ASP A 258 -58.23 -64.06 25.24
C ASP A 258 -57.24 -63.67 24.12
N ASN A 259 -57.13 -64.49 23.07
CA ASN A 259 -56.29 -64.22 21.90
C ASN A 259 -56.80 -63.02 21.07
N ILE A 260 -58.12 -62.89 20.95
CA ILE A 260 -58.75 -61.74 20.26
C ILE A 260 -58.56 -60.46 21.08
N VAL A 261 -58.73 -60.53 22.41
CA VAL A 261 -58.48 -59.40 23.33
C VAL A 261 -57.02 -58.94 23.25
N GLU A 262 -56.06 -59.87 23.27
CA GLU A 262 -54.63 -59.55 23.11
C GLU A 262 -54.36 -58.81 21.80
N LYS A 263 -54.91 -59.28 20.68
CA LYS A 263 -54.76 -58.62 19.36
C LYS A 263 -55.41 -57.23 19.31
N ILE A 264 -56.57 -57.06 19.95
CA ILE A 264 -57.24 -55.76 20.09
C ILE A 264 -56.36 -54.78 20.88
N GLU A 265 -55.82 -55.21 22.02
CA GLU A 265 -54.92 -54.39 22.83
C GLU A 265 -53.61 -54.04 22.09
N GLU A 266 -53.02 -55.00 21.38
CA GLU A 266 -51.83 -54.79 20.57
C GLU A 266 -52.08 -53.79 19.45
N TYR A 267 -53.23 -53.87 18.77
CA TYR A 267 -53.64 -52.91 17.76
C TYR A 267 -53.79 -51.50 18.36
N GLN A 268 -54.57 -51.35 19.44
CA GLN A 268 -54.79 -50.05 20.10
C GLN A 268 -53.47 -49.44 20.61
N ARG A 269 -52.60 -50.25 21.22
CA ARG A 269 -51.27 -49.84 21.68
C ARG A 269 -50.38 -49.44 20.51
N GLY A 270 -50.42 -50.22 19.42
CA GLY A 270 -49.71 -49.95 18.17
C GLY A 270 -50.12 -48.63 17.54
N VAL A 271 -51.43 -48.38 17.40
CA VAL A 271 -52.00 -47.12 16.90
C VAL A 271 -51.56 -45.94 17.76
N SER A 272 -51.69 -46.06 19.08
CA SER A 272 -51.31 -44.99 20.02
C SER A 272 -49.81 -44.66 19.93
N ASN A 273 -48.95 -45.69 19.87
CA ASN A 273 -47.51 -45.52 19.71
C ASN A 273 -47.14 -44.88 18.38
N LEU A 274 -47.76 -45.31 17.28
CA LEU A 274 -47.55 -44.75 15.96
C LEU A 274 -47.96 -43.28 15.91
N LEU A 275 -49.16 -42.93 16.40
CA LEU A 275 -49.65 -41.55 16.42
C LEU A 275 -48.75 -40.64 17.27
N SER A 276 -48.24 -41.14 18.40
CA SER A 276 -47.25 -40.42 19.20
C SER A 276 -45.95 -40.18 18.43
N GLN A 277 -45.43 -41.19 17.72
CA GLN A 277 -44.24 -41.05 16.88
C GLN A 277 -44.46 -40.05 15.74
N ILE A 278 -45.59 -40.14 15.04
CA ILE A 278 -45.95 -39.22 13.96
C ILE A 278 -46.08 -37.79 14.49
N SER A 279 -46.78 -37.58 15.61
CA SER A 279 -46.92 -36.26 16.23
C SER A 279 -45.56 -35.66 16.62
N ASN A 280 -44.68 -36.45 17.23
CA ASN A 280 -43.32 -36.01 17.58
C ASN A 280 -42.49 -35.64 16.35
N LYS A 281 -42.57 -36.44 15.28
CA LYS A 281 -41.88 -36.14 14.01
C LYS A 281 -42.50 -34.97 13.26
N GLN A 282 -43.81 -34.80 13.35
CA GLN A 282 -44.52 -33.66 12.76
C GLN A 282 -44.11 -32.36 13.45
N ASN A 283 -44.08 -32.34 14.78
CA ASN A 283 -43.61 -31.18 15.55
C ASN A 283 -42.15 -30.86 15.21
N SER A 284 -41.28 -31.87 15.15
CA SER A 284 -39.88 -31.69 14.73
C SER A 284 -39.76 -31.14 13.32
N ALA A 285 -40.58 -31.62 12.37
CA ALA A 285 -40.61 -31.09 11.01
C ALA A 285 -41.11 -29.63 11.00
N ARG A 286 -42.12 -29.30 11.81
CA ARG A 286 -42.68 -27.95 11.92
C ARG A 286 -41.62 -26.96 12.41
N ASP A 287 -40.90 -27.32 13.47
CA ASP A 287 -39.82 -26.51 14.02
C ASP A 287 -38.68 -26.32 13.00
N ASN A 288 -38.33 -27.37 12.26
CA ASN A 288 -37.33 -27.28 11.20
C ASN A 288 -37.76 -26.35 10.07
N HIS A 289 -39.02 -26.41 9.60
CA HIS A 289 -39.49 -25.51 8.54
C HIS A 289 -39.62 -24.07 9.03
N ALA A 290 -40.14 -23.86 10.25
CA ALA A 290 -40.27 -22.55 10.89
C ALA A 290 -38.90 -21.87 11.12
N LYS A 291 -37.82 -22.65 11.16
CA LYS A 291 -36.45 -22.13 11.24
C LYS A 291 -35.77 -22.00 9.88
N MET A 292 -35.76 -23.07 9.08
CA MET A 292 -34.92 -23.16 7.89
C MET A 292 -35.46 -22.35 6.70
N LEU A 293 -36.78 -22.26 6.52
CA LEU A 293 -37.35 -21.49 5.39
C LEU A 293 -37.22 -19.97 5.58
N PRO A 294 -37.47 -19.40 6.77
CA PRO A 294 -37.14 -18.00 7.03
C PRO A 294 -35.65 -17.71 6.90
N GLN A 295 -34.76 -18.58 7.41
CA GLN A 295 -33.31 -18.45 7.21
C GLN A 295 -32.92 -18.50 5.73
N SER A 296 -33.62 -19.32 4.93
CA SER A 296 -33.43 -19.35 3.48
C SER A 296 -33.81 -18.01 2.84
N LEU A 297 -34.88 -17.38 3.31
CA LEU A 297 -35.31 -16.08 2.80
C LEU A 297 -34.34 -14.97 3.20
N GLU A 298 -33.83 -14.98 4.45
CA GLU A 298 -32.78 -14.05 4.91
C GLU A 298 -31.52 -14.16 4.03
N LEU A 299 -31.06 -15.39 3.75
CA LEU A 299 -29.92 -15.64 2.86
C LEU A 299 -30.17 -15.17 1.43
N TRP A 300 -31.40 -15.28 0.93
CA TRP A 300 -31.80 -14.69 -0.35
C TRP A 300 -31.72 -13.15 -0.31
N GLU A 301 -32.16 -12.51 0.77
CA GLU A 301 -32.08 -11.04 0.94
C GLU A 301 -30.63 -10.57 0.96
N GLU A 302 -29.75 -11.30 1.64
CA GLU A 302 -28.31 -11.04 1.61
C GLU A 302 -27.73 -11.18 0.19
N ALA A 303 -28.02 -12.28 -0.51
CA ALA A 303 -27.58 -12.50 -1.89
C ALA A 303 -28.10 -11.41 -2.84
N TYR A 304 -29.35 -10.99 -2.68
CA TYR A 304 -29.94 -9.87 -3.42
C TYR A 304 -29.20 -8.56 -3.13
N GLY A 305 -28.95 -8.26 -1.85
CA GLY A 305 -28.21 -7.09 -1.42
C GLY A 305 -26.78 -7.04 -1.98
N TYR A 306 -26.07 -8.18 -2.01
CA TYR A 306 -24.76 -8.26 -2.64
C TYR A 306 -24.84 -8.03 -4.16
N ASN A 307 -25.84 -8.58 -4.84
CA ASN A 307 -26.04 -8.35 -6.28
C ASN A 307 -26.33 -6.87 -6.60
N GLU A 308 -27.07 -6.15 -5.73
CA GLU A 308 -27.28 -4.71 -5.85
C GLU A 308 -26.01 -3.90 -5.59
N GLN A 309 -25.23 -4.26 -4.57
CA GLN A 309 -23.93 -3.64 -4.33
C GLN A 309 -22.98 -3.82 -5.53
N MET A 310 -23.03 -4.98 -6.19
CA MET A 310 -22.26 -5.20 -7.42
C MET A 310 -22.70 -4.27 -8.56
N LYS A 311 -24.02 -4.03 -8.73
CA LYS A 311 -24.53 -3.04 -9.69
C LYS A 311 -24.00 -1.64 -9.38
N GLN A 312 -23.97 -1.24 -8.11
CA GLN A 312 -23.43 0.05 -7.68
C GLN A 312 -21.94 0.18 -7.98
N VAL A 313 -21.14 -0.84 -7.65
CA VAL A 313 -19.69 -0.86 -7.96
C VAL A 313 -19.43 -0.70 -9.46
N ILE A 314 -20.23 -1.35 -10.31
CA ILE A 314 -20.13 -1.22 -11.78
C ILE A 314 -20.48 0.21 -12.20
N ALA A 315 -21.62 0.76 -11.74
CA ALA A 315 -22.06 2.11 -12.10
C ALA A 315 -21.07 3.20 -11.64
N GLU A 316 -20.53 3.09 -10.43
CA GLU A 316 -19.51 4.00 -9.91
C GLU A 316 -18.24 3.96 -10.77
N SER A 317 -17.84 2.76 -11.23
CA SER A 317 -16.63 2.59 -12.03
C SER A 317 -16.66 3.31 -13.38
N GLU A 318 -17.85 3.52 -13.95
CA GLU A 318 -18.05 4.26 -15.21
C GLU A 318 -17.88 5.78 -15.04
N SER A 319 -17.84 6.28 -13.80
CA SER A 319 -17.84 7.72 -13.46
C SER A 319 -16.57 8.23 -12.77
N ARG A 320 -15.57 7.38 -12.49
CA ARG A 320 -14.40 7.78 -11.69
C ARG A 320 -13.39 8.65 -12.44
N SER A 321 -12.95 9.72 -11.77
CA SER A 321 -11.81 10.58 -12.13
C SER A 321 -10.53 10.22 -11.37
N VAL A 322 -10.24 8.95 -11.16
CA VAL A 322 -8.94 8.53 -10.61
C VAL A 322 -7.96 8.48 -11.78
N ASN A 323 -6.69 8.88 -11.55
CA ASN A 323 -5.55 8.80 -12.48
C ASN A 323 -5.10 10.11 -13.17
N GLU A 324 -5.26 11.27 -12.51
CA GLU A 324 -4.67 12.54 -12.98
C GLU A 324 -3.14 12.45 -13.18
N GLY A 325 -2.42 11.74 -12.30
CA GLY A 325 -0.97 11.53 -12.42
C GLY A 325 -0.56 10.83 -13.72
N TYR A 326 -1.26 9.75 -14.07
CA TYR A 326 -1.07 9.05 -15.35
C TYR A 326 -1.35 9.97 -16.54
N ASP A 327 -2.40 10.79 -16.48
CA ASP A 327 -2.75 11.72 -17.55
C ASP A 327 -1.68 12.82 -17.71
N GLN A 328 -1.11 13.30 -16.61
CA GLN A 328 -0.01 14.26 -16.61
C GLN A 328 1.24 13.68 -17.27
N VAL A 329 1.66 12.46 -16.88
CA VAL A 329 2.81 11.77 -17.49
C VAL A 329 2.58 11.51 -18.98
N THR A 330 1.36 11.13 -19.35
CA THR A 330 0.98 10.89 -20.75
C THR A 330 1.08 12.16 -21.59
N ARG A 331 0.58 13.29 -21.07
CA ARG A 331 0.54 14.59 -21.79
C ARG A 331 1.87 15.33 -21.77
N GLY A 332 2.76 15.00 -20.85
CA GLY A 332 4.03 15.68 -20.70
C GLY A 332 4.92 15.55 -21.94
N ASN A 333 5.40 16.66 -22.49
CA ASN A 333 6.34 16.66 -23.62
C ASN A 333 7.71 16.16 -23.14
N SER A 334 8.22 15.09 -23.73
CA SER A 334 9.59 14.60 -23.50
C SER A 334 10.30 14.37 -24.85
N PRO A 335 11.56 14.81 -25.01
CA PRO A 335 12.35 14.54 -26.20
C PRO A 335 12.56 13.03 -26.40
N GLY A 336 12.33 12.54 -27.62
CA GLY A 336 12.58 11.13 -27.98
C GLY A 336 11.48 10.15 -27.60
N SER A 337 10.26 10.62 -27.28
CA SER A 337 9.13 9.71 -27.05
C SER A 337 8.76 8.96 -28.33
N GLU A 338 8.87 7.63 -28.31
CA GLU A 338 8.32 6.75 -29.35
C GLU A 338 6.78 6.78 -29.36
N GLU A 339 6.18 6.29 -30.44
CA GLU A 339 4.73 6.19 -30.63
C GLU A 339 4.04 5.41 -29.49
N ASP A 340 2.77 5.73 -29.27
CA ASP A 340 1.92 5.34 -28.14
C ASP A 340 1.53 3.84 -28.19
N VAL A 341 2.49 2.94 -27.93
CA VAL A 341 2.32 1.46 -28.01
C VAL A 341 1.19 0.96 -27.07
N SER A 342 0.89 1.68 -25.99
CA SER A 342 -0.12 1.25 -24.98
C SER A 342 -1.58 1.45 -25.38
N LYS A 343 -1.89 2.14 -26.48
CA LYS A 343 -3.29 2.48 -26.76
C LYS A 343 -4.15 1.23 -26.99
N GLU A 344 -3.66 0.25 -27.75
CA GLU A 344 -4.39 -1.00 -28.02
C GLU A 344 -4.56 -1.85 -26.76
N ASP A 345 -3.53 -1.89 -25.90
CA ASP A 345 -3.56 -2.59 -24.62
C ASP A 345 -4.57 -1.95 -23.66
N ALA A 346 -4.56 -0.62 -23.54
CA ALA A 346 -5.51 0.14 -22.73
C ALA A 346 -6.97 -0.08 -23.20
N ASP A 347 -7.21 -0.04 -24.51
CA ASP A 347 -8.54 -0.31 -25.09
C ASP A 347 -8.99 -1.76 -24.79
N THR A 348 -8.07 -2.73 -24.89
CA THR A 348 -8.32 -4.14 -24.56
C THR A 348 -8.69 -4.32 -23.09
N ILE A 349 -7.97 -3.66 -22.18
CA ILE A 349 -8.25 -3.72 -20.74
C ILE A 349 -9.60 -3.05 -20.43
N GLY A 350 -9.89 -1.91 -21.06
CA GLY A 350 -11.17 -1.20 -20.93
C GLY A 350 -12.38 -2.06 -21.33
N GLN A 351 -12.24 -2.91 -22.35
CA GLN A 351 -13.30 -3.85 -22.76
C GLN A 351 -13.61 -4.91 -21.69
N ILE A 352 -12.65 -5.32 -20.88
CA ILE A 352 -12.88 -6.27 -19.77
C ILE A 352 -13.86 -5.66 -18.76
N ARG A 353 -13.71 -4.36 -18.46
CA ARG A 353 -14.60 -3.63 -17.54
C ARG A 353 -16.03 -3.55 -18.10
N GLN A 354 -16.21 -3.40 -19.40
CA GLN A 354 -17.53 -3.41 -20.04
C GLN A 354 -18.24 -4.77 -19.92
N GLN A 355 -17.50 -5.87 -19.73
CA GLN A 355 -18.06 -7.20 -19.55
C GLN A 355 -18.47 -7.52 -18.11
N THR A 356 -18.21 -6.63 -17.14
CA THR A 356 -18.55 -6.83 -15.70
C THR A 356 -20.03 -7.10 -15.46
N GLN A 357 -20.92 -6.56 -16.30
CA GLN A 357 -22.36 -6.80 -16.21
C GLN A 357 -22.74 -8.28 -16.37
N LYS A 358 -21.92 -9.10 -17.05
CA LYS A 358 -22.15 -10.54 -17.20
C LYS A 358 -22.05 -11.32 -15.87
N VAL A 359 -21.47 -10.72 -14.84
CA VAL A 359 -21.29 -11.32 -13.51
C VAL A 359 -22.55 -11.16 -12.63
N LEU A 360 -23.45 -10.24 -13.01
CA LEU A 360 -24.70 -9.98 -12.31
C LEU A 360 -25.74 -11.07 -12.61
N LEU A 361 -26.49 -11.48 -11.58
CA LEU A 361 -27.69 -12.30 -11.79
C LEU A 361 -28.84 -11.40 -12.24
N SER A 362 -29.70 -11.93 -13.12
CA SER A 362 -30.88 -11.21 -13.60
C SER A 362 -31.91 -11.06 -12.47
N GLU A 363 -32.63 -9.92 -12.49
CA GLU A 363 -33.73 -9.68 -11.55
C GLU A 363 -34.77 -10.80 -11.61
N SER A 364 -35.07 -11.29 -12.81
CA SER A 364 -36.01 -12.39 -13.02
C SER A 364 -35.61 -13.68 -12.29
N LEU A 365 -34.32 -14.03 -12.30
CA LEU A 365 -33.83 -15.24 -11.64
C LEU A 365 -33.88 -15.07 -10.12
N LEU A 366 -33.46 -13.92 -9.59
CA LEU A 366 -33.51 -13.65 -8.16
C LEU A 366 -34.94 -13.68 -7.63
N GLN A 367 -35.89 -13.04 -8.32
CA GLN A 367 -37.30 -13.07 -7.92
C GLN A 367 -37.92 -14.48 -8.04
N GLU A 368 -37.49 -15.28 -9.02
CA GLU A 368 -37.89 -16.68 -9.12
C GLU A 368 -37.43 -17.48 -7.88
N LEU A 369 -36.17 -17.33 -7.47
CA LEU A 369 -35.63 -18.01 -6.28
C LEU A 369 -36.43 -17.65 -5.01
N LYS A 370 -36.72 -16.37 -4.81
CA LYS A 370 -37.55 -15.89 -3.69
C LYS A 370 -38.92 -16.55 -3.69
N LYS A 371 -39.59 -16.49 -4.84
CA LYS A 371 -40.93 -17.03 -5.01
C LYS A 371 -40.99 -18.52 -4.70
N GLU A 372 -39.97 -19.29 -5.08
CA GLU A 372 -39.93 -20.72 -4.78
C GLU A 372 -39.80 -21.01 -3.27
N ILE A 373 -39.12 -20.16 -2.49
CA ILE A 373 -39.09 -20.27 -1.01
C ILE A 373 -40.50 -20.04 -0.43
N GLU A 374 -41.22 -19.04 -0.94
CA GLU A 374 -42.59 -18.73 -0.53
C GLU A 374 -43.58 -19.85 -0.90
N VAL A 375 -43.41 -20.42 -2.10
CA VAL A 375 -44.18 -21.57 -2.58
C VAL A 375 -43.90 -22.81 -1.72
N GLN A 376 -42.64 -23.08 -1.39
CA GLN A 376 -42.27 -24.18 -0.50
C GLN A 376 -42.87 -24.00 0.90
N THR A 377 -42.83 -22.78 1.44
CA THR A 377 -43.42 -22.44 2.74
C THR A 377 -44.93 -22.73 2.75
N SER A 378 -45.63 -22.27 1.73
CA SER A 378 -47.07 -22.48 1.57
C SER A 378 -47.42 -23.96 1.37
N ALA A 379 -46.61 -24.68 0.57
CA ALA A 379 -46.76 -26.11 0.35
C ALA A 379 -46.61 -26.91 1.65
N TYR A 380 -45.65 -26.55 2.50
CA TYR A 380 -45.48 -27.20 3.79
C TYR A 380 -46.61 -26.87 4.77
N GLN A 381 -47.09 -25.63 4.84
CA GLN A 381 -48.23 -25.26 5.69
C GLN A 381 -49.50 -26.04 5.34
N SER A 382 -49.76 -26.22 4.03
CA SER A 382 -50.84 -27.07 3.54
C SER A 382 -50.64 -28.54 3.94
N LEU A 383 -49.42 -29.04 3.78
CA LEU A 383 -49.05 -30.40 4.18
C LEU A 383 -49.21 -30.63 5.70
N ASP A 384 -48.74 -29.71 6.54
CA ASP A 384 -48.85 -29.79 8.01
C ASP A 384 -50.32 -29.77 8.47
N SER A 385 -51.15 -28.93 7.84
CA SER A 385 -52.59 -28.89 8.09
C SER A 385 -53.26 -30.23 7.75
N GLN A 386 -52.81 -30.91 6.71
CA GLN A 386 -53.33 -32.22 6.31
C GLN A 386 -52.80 -33.36 7.18
N LEU A 387 -51.55 -33.26 7.67
CA LEU A 387 -51.01 -34.15 8.69
C LEU A 387 -51.81 -34.06 10.01
N MET A 388 -52.26 -32.88 10.40
CA MET A 388 -53.15 -32.72 11.57
C MET A 388 -54.50 -33.43 11.36
N ARG A 389 -55.11 -33.29 10.17
CA ARG A 389 -56.35 -34.01 9.82
C ARG A 389 -56.15 -35.52 9.81
N PHE A 390 -55.05 -35.98 9.24
CA PHE A 390 -54.65 -37.39 9.27
C PHE A 390 -54.53 -37.92 10.70
N ASN A 391 -53.85 -37.22 11.59
CA ASN A 391 -53.73 -37.63 12.99
C ASN A 391 -55.08 -37.67 13.72
N SER A 392 -55.97 -36.72 13.44
CA SER A 392 -57.33 -36.72 13.99
C SER A 392 -58.15 -37.90 13.48
N GLU A 393 -58.06 -38.22 12.18
CA GLU A 393 -58.79 -39.33 11.56
C GLU A 393 -58.29 -40.68 12.11
N LEU A 394 -56.98 -40.91 12.12
CA LEU A 394 -56.41 -42.15 12.66
C LEU A 394 -56.54 -42.25 14.18
N GLY A 395 -56.69 -41.13 14.90
CA GLY A 395 -57.00 -41.15 16.34
C GLY A 395 -58.33 -41.86 16.64
N SER A 396 -59.29 -41.78 15.72
CA SER A 396 -60.57 -42.51 15.84
C SER A 396 -60.45 -44.02 15.57
N ALA A 397 -59.30 -44.51 15.10
CA ALA A 397 -59.09 -45.93 14.82
C ALA A 397 -59.06 -46.80 16.09
N THR A 398 -59.00 -46.20 17.28
CA THR A 398 -59.15 -46.91 18.56
C THR A 398 -60.61 -47.02 19.02
N ASP A 399 -61.56 -46.44 18.28
CA ASP A 399 -63.00 -46.52 18.54
C ASP A 399 -63.72 -47.30 17.43
N ILE A 400 -64.89 -47.86 17.74
CA ILE A 400 -65.68 -48.70 16.82
C ILE A 400 -66.54 -47.88 15.84
N TYR A 401 -66.61 -46.55 16.01
CA TYR A 401 -67.46 -45.65 15.21
C TYR A 401 -66.76 -44.96 14.03
N GLY A 402 -65.47 -45.24 13.80
CA GLY A 402 -64.70 -44.69 12.68
C GLY A 402 -65.07 -45.30 11.32
N ASN A 403 -64.51 -44.73 10.26
CA ASN A 403 -64.82 -45.13 8.88
C ASN A 403 -63.58 -45.66 8.15
N SER A 404 -63.54 -46.98 7.90
CA SER A 404 -62.43 -47.65 7.21
C SER A 404 -62.09 -47.03 5.85
N SER A 405 -63.10 -46.72 5.03
CA SER A 405 -62.89 -46.12 3.70
C SER A 405 -62.27 -44.73 3.80
N GLN A 406 -62.72 -43.92 4.76
CA GLN A 406 -62.20 -42.59 5.02
C GLN A 406 -60.74 -42.63 5.53
N MET A 407 -60.41 -43.56 6.43
CA MET A 407 -59.04 -43.76 6.92
C MET A 407 -58.09 -44.14 5.77
N LYS A 408 -58.47 -45.13 4.95
CA LYS A 408 -57.68 -45.55 3.78
C LYS A 408 -57.48 -44.40 2.80
N SER A 409 -58.55 -43.67 2.49
CA SER A 409 -58.49 -42.49 1.61
C SER A 409 -57.54 -41.42 2.16
N THR A 410 -57.62 -41.14 3.46
CA THR A 410 -56.79 -40.14 4.13
C THR A 410 -55.32 -40.52 4.10
N VAL A 411 -54.97 -41.78 4.42
CA VAL A 411 -53.59 -42.30 4.33
C VAL A 411 -53.02 -42.14 2.92
N ILE A 412 -53.77 -42.56 1.89
CA ILE A 412 -53.32 -42.49 0.49
C ILE A 412 -53.13 -41.02 0.06
N GLN A 413 -54.05 -40.13 0.44
CA GLN A 413 -53.97 -38.71 0.08
C GLN A 413 -52.75 -38.03 0.71
N ILE A 414 -52.51 -38.22 2.00
CA ILE A 414 -51.37 -37.58 2.67
C ILE A 414 -50.04 -38.17 2.22
N SER A 415 -49.99 -39.48 1.94
CA SER A 415 -48.82 -40.16 1.38
C SER A 415 -48.40 -39.54 0.05
N ARG A 416 -49.34 -39.39 -0.89
CA ARG A 416 -49.08 -38.76 -2.21
C ARG A 416 -48.59 -37.32 -2.11
N GLN A 417 -49.12 -36.55 -1.17
CA GLN A 417 -48.70 -35.17 -0.99
C GLN A 417 -47.30 -35.06 -0.36
N LEU A 418 -46.99 -35.92 0.61
CA LEU A 418 -45.64 -36.03 1.16
C LEU A 418 -44.64 -36.46 0.09
N GLU A 419 -44.98 -37.46 -0.71
CA GLU A 419 -44.15 -37.91 -1.82
C GLU A 419 -43.93 -36.77 -2.82
N THR A 420 -44.98 -36.03 -3.20
CA THR A 420 -44.86 -34.88 -4.12
C THR A 420 -43.96 -33.79 -3.52
N TYR A 421 -44.15 -33.44 -2.26
CA TYR A 421 -43.32 -32.45 -1.57
C TYR A 421 -41.84 -32.89 -1.50
N LEU A 422 -41.58 -34.15 -1.17
CA LEU A 422 -40.23 -34.72 -1.14
C LEU A 422 -39.60 -34.78 -2.54
N HIS A 423 -40.34 -35.10 -3.60
CA HIS A 423 -39.82 -35.08 -4.97
C HIS A 423 -39.49 -33.67 -5.46
N ASN A 424 -40.27 -32.66 -5.03
CA ASN A 424 -40.03 -31.29 -5.43
C ASN A 424 -38.80 -30.68 -4.74
N TYR A 425 -38.50 -31.05 -3.48
CA TYR A 425 -37.51 -30.33 -2.67
C TYR A 425 -36.40 -31.18 -2.04
N PHE A 426 -36.45 -32.52 -2.13
CA PHE A 426 -35.45 -33.36 -1.47
C PHE A 426 -34.88 -34.49 -2.34
N LEU A 427 -35.76 -35.31 -2.94
CA LEU A 427 -35.38 -36.47 -3.75
C LEU A 427 -34.93 -36.03 -5.13
N SER A 428 -33.83 -36.61 -5.62
CA SER A 428 -33.29 -36.30 -6.95
C SER A 428 -34.22 -36.76 -8.07
N GLY A 429 -34.34 -35.94 -9.12
CA GLY A 429 -35.23 -36.23 -10.24
C GLY A 429 -35.56 -35.01 -11.09
N SER A 430 -36.19 -35.22 -12.24
CA SER A 430 -36.58 -34.13 -13.15
C SER A 430 -37.63 -33.16 -12.56
N SER A 431 -38.38 -33.60 -11.55
CA SER A 431 -39.35 -32.78 -10.81
C SER A 431 -38.73 -32.00 -9.65
N ASN A 432 -37.45 -32.22 -9.33
CA ASN A 432 -36.81 -31.52 -8.22
C ASN A 432 -36.53 -30.06 -8.59
N ILE A 433 -37.22 -29.15 -7.90
CA ILE A 433 -37.16 -27.71 -8.10
C ILE A 433 -35.79 -27.18 -7.66
N ILE A 434 -35.26 -27.65 -6.53
CA ILE A 434 -33.93 -27.23 -6.02
C ILE A 434 -32.84 -27.62 -7.03
N GLU A 435 -32.87 -28.82 -7.60
CA GLU A 435 -31.92 -29.23 -8.65
C GLU A 435 -32.07 -28.39 -9.92
N THR A 436 -33.29 -27.94 -10.24
CA THR A 436 -33.54 -27.03 -11.36
C THR A 436 -32.96 -25.64 -11.09
N GLN A 437 -33.10 -25.12 -9.87
CA GLN A 437 -32.51 -23.85 -9.43
C GLN A 437 -30.97 -23.92 -9.44
N ILE A 438 -30.39 -25.01 -8.92
CA ILE A 438 -28.94 -25.26 -8.98
C ILE A 438 -28.47 -25.21 -10.44
N LYS A 439 -29.15 -25.90 -11.37
CA LYS A 439 -28.78 -25.87 -12.80
C LYS A 439 -28.80 -24.46 -13.39
N LYS A 440 -29.80 -23.64 -13.04
CA LYS A 440 -29.89 -22.23 -13.50
C LYS A 440 -28.76 -21.37 -12.94
N LEU A 441 -28.40 -21.56 -11.68
CA LEU A 441 -27.26 -20.88 -11.06
C LEU A 441 -25.93 -21.32 -11.69
N GLU A 442 -25.75 -22.62 -11.93
CA GLU A 442 -24.53 -23.17 -12.54
C GLU A 442 -24.30 -22.65 -13.97
N MET A 443 -25.35 -22.35 -14.74
CA MET A 443 -25.21 -21.69 -16.04
C MET A 443 -24.53 -20.30 -15.93
N ASN A 444 -24.72 -19.60 -14.81
CA ASN A 444 -24.09 -18.31 -14.50
C ASN A 444 -22.72 -18.46 -13.81
N ARG A 445 -22.35 -19.69 -13.41
CA ARG A 445 -21.08 -20.04 -12.74
C ARG A 445 -20.09 -20.78 -13.65
N SER A 446 -20.30 -20.77 -14.97
CA SER A 446 -19.55 -21.60 -15.93
C SER A 446 -18.01 -21.48 -15.84
N SER A 447 -17.50 -20.32 -15.42
CA SER A 447 -16.06 -20.08 -15.23
C SER A 447 -15.58 -20.19 -13.78
N ASP A 448 -16.46 -20.38 -12.80
CA ASP A 448 -16.12 -20.27 -11.37
C ASP A 448 -15.17 -21.36 -10.89
N LYS A 449 -15.36 -22.60 -11.37
CA LYS A 449 -14.46 -23.73 -11.06
C LYS A 449 -13.03 -23.47 -11.55
N GLU A 450 -12.90 -22.96 -12.77
CA GLU A 450 -11.60 -22.63 -13.36
C GLU A 450 -10.98 -21.41 -12.66
N ARG A 451 -11.79 -20.40 -12.34
CA ARG A 451 -11.39 -19.21 -11.57
C ARG A 451 -10.82 -19.62 -10.21
N LYS A 452 -11.56 -20.38 -9.40
CA LYS A 452 -11.12 -20.85 -8.07
C LYS A 452 -9.86 -21.73 -8.14
N ALA A 453 -9.72 -22.55 -9.18
CA ALA A 453 -8.49 -23.32 -9.40
C ALA A 453 -7.29 -22.41 -9.71
N THR A 454 -7.51 -21.34 -10.48
CA THR A 454 -6.50 -20.32 -10.83
C THR A 454 -6.11 -19.48 -9.63
N GLU A 455 -7.09 -19.02 -8.83
CA GLU A 455 -6.87 -18.33 -7.54
C GLU A 455 -6.02 -19.17 -6.59
N LYS A 456 -6.31 -20.47 -6.47
CA LYS A 456 -5.51 -21.38 -5.64
C LYS A 456 -4.06 -21.48 -6.11
N LYS A 457 -3.82 -21.51 -7.43
CA LYS A 457 -2.46 -21.49 -8.00
C LYS A 457 -1.78 -20.16 -7.73
N ALA A 458 -2.47 -19.03 -7.94
CA ALA A 458 -1.95 -17.69 -7.69
C ALA A 458 -1.54 -17.55 -6.22
N LYS A 459 -2.38 -18.00 -5.29
CA LYS A 459 -2.09 -18.00 -3.85
C LYS A 459 -0.89 -18.88 -3.50
N ALA A 460 -0.72 -20.04 -4.14
CA ALA A 460 0.46 -20.88 -3.95
C ALA A 460 1.74 -20.18 -4.43
N LYS A 461 1.71 -19.56 -5.61
CA LYS A 461 2.84 -18.81 -6.16
C LYS A 461 3.19 -17.57 -5.35
N LEU A 462 2.20 -16.86 -4.82
CA LEU A 462 2.42 -15.72 -3.94
C LEU A 462 3.12 -16.13 -2.64
N LYS A 463 2.77 -17.31 -2.10
CA LYS A 463 3.51 -17.89 -0.97
C LYS A 463 4.96 -18.21 -1.32
N ASP A 464 5.25 -18.63 -2.54
CA ASP A 464 6.64 -18.84 -2.98
C ASP A 464 7.41 -17.51 -3.01
N ALA A 465 6.78 -16.40 -3.46
CA ALA A 465 7.38 -15.06 -3.37
C ALA A 465 7.62 -14.63 -1.91
N ALA A 466 6.65 -14.86 -1.01
CA ALA A 466 6.80 -14.56 0.41
C ALA A 466 7.92 -15.38 1.07
N LYS A 467 8.11 -16.66 0.66
CA LYS A 467 9.24 -17.47 1.12
C LYS A 467 10.58 -16.87 0.72
N ILE A 468 10.72 -16.37 -0.52
CA ILE A 468 11.95 -15.71 -0.96
C ILE A 468 12.26 -14.50 -0.05
N LEU A 469 11.25 -13.65 0.22
CA LEU A 469 11.42 -12.50 1.11
C LEU A 469 11.80 -12.92 2.53
N ASN A 470 11.19 -13.98 3.07
CA ASN A 470 11.55 -14.54 4.37
C ASN A 470 13.01 -15.05 4.40
N SER A 471 13.48 -15.71 3.34
CA SER A 471 14.88 -16.13 3.23
C SER A 471 15.86 -14.95 3.18
N ILE A 472 15.43 -13.78 2.67
CA ILE A 472 16.22 -12.54 2.78
C ILE A 472 16.22 -12.05 4.23
N HIS A 473 15.09 -12.07 4.92
CA HIS A 473 15.02 -11.70 6.34
C HIS A 473 15.88 -12.56 7.26
N GLU A 474 16.06 -13.85 6.94
CA GLU A 474 16.95 -14.76 7.67
C GLU A 474 18.44 -14.34 7.61
N LEU A 475 18.81 -13.40 6.73
CA LEU A 475 20.16 -12.82 6.72
C LEU A 475 20.47 -11.99 7.98
N ASP A 476 19.45 -11.54 8.72
CA ASP A 476 19.63 -10.65 9.87
C ASP A 476 20.45 -11.32 10.99
N ASP A 477 20.26 -12.63 11.16
CA ASP A 477 21.04 -13.45 12.11
C ASP A 477 22.54 -13.50 11.76
N LYS A 478 22.87 -13.44 10.46
CA LYS A 478 24.26 -13.49 9.96
C LYS A 478 24.90 -12.11 9.88
N ALA A 479 24.11 -11.05 9.77
CA ALA A 479 24.57 -9.68 9.56
C ALA A 479 24.93 -8.93 10.86
N GLN A 480 24.87 -9.60 12.01
CA GLN A 480 25.08 -9.00 13.34
C GLN A 480 26.42 -8.24 13.46
N ALA A 481 27.46 -8.65 12.72
CA ALA A 481 28.75 -7.96 12.69
C ALA A 481 28.66 -6.50 12.22
N TYR A 482 27.68 -6.16 11.38
CA TYR A 482 27.50 -4.83 10.82
C TYR A 482 26.52 -3.96 11.63
N LEU A 483 25.88 -4.49 12.67
CA LEU A 483 24.85 -3.77 13.43
C LEU A 483 25.37 -2.47 14.08
N GLU A 484 26.63 -2.45 14.52
CA GLU A 484 27.25 -1.25 15.10
C GLU A 484 27.42 -0.10 14.09
N GLU A 485 27.61 -0.42 12.80
CA GLU A 485 27.65 0.59 11.74
C GLU A 485 26.31 1.31 11.64
N TYR A 486 25.21 0.54 11.60
CA TYR A 486 23.85 1.09 11.54
C TYR A 486 23.48 1.88 12.80
N ARG A 487 23.90 1.42 13.99
CA ARG A 487 23.74 2.18 15.25
C ARG A 487 24.47 3.51 15.20
N THR A 488 25.70 3.53 14.66
CA THR A 488 26.49 4.76 14.52
C THR A 488 25.80 5.75 13.56
N VAL A 489 25.34 5.26 12.41
CA VAL A 489 24.63 6.10 11.43
C VAL A 489 23.29 6.60 12.00
N GLN A 490 22.57 5.77 12.77
CA GLN A 490 21.36 6.17 13.48
C GLN A 490 21.64 7.32 14.45
N GLN A 491 22.71 7.23 15.26
CA GLN A 491 23.10 8.29 16.17
C GLN A 491 23.37 9.60 15.42
N TYR A 492 24.14 9.55 14.32
CA TYR A 492 24.42 10.74 13.51
C TYR A 492 23.16 11.33 12.85
N TYR A 493 22.22 10.49 12.45
CA TYR A 493 20.91 10.90 11.94
C TYR A 493 20.10 11.65 13.01
N GLU A 494 20.02 11.13 14.23
CA GLU A 494 19.33 11.76 15.36
C GLU A 494 19.97 13.11 15.74
N GLU A 495 21.31 13.18 15.75
CA GLU A 495 22.05 14.43 15.98
C GLU A 495 21.77 15.46 14.88
N SER A 496 21.70 15.04 13.61
CA SER A 496 21.37 15.91 12.47
C SER A 496 19.96 16.48 12.55
N LEU A 497 18.97 15.66 12.93
CA LEU A 497 17.59 16.11 13.17
C LEU A 497 17.52 17.12 14.31
N ALA A 498 18.20 16.83 15.43
CA ALA A 498 18.24 17.71 16.59
C ALA A 498 18.88 19.07 16.26
N PHE A 499 19.98 19.06 15.49
CA PHE A 499 20.66 20.27 15.02
C PHE A 499 19.74 21.17 14.18
N ASN A 500 18.93 20.57 13.30
CA ASN A 500 18.03 21.30 12.41
C ASN A 500 16.63 21.56 12.98
N LYS A 501 16.34 21.11 14.21
CA LYS A 501 14.98 21.11 14.80
C LYS A 501 13.96 20.41 13.89
N GLY A 502 14.40 19.41 13.13
CA GLY A 502 13.55 18.62 12.26
C GLY A 502 12.53 17.81 13.06
N THR A 503 11.40 17.49 12.43
CA THR A 503 10.34 16.72 13.09
C THR A 503 10.67 15.22 13.01
N GLN A 504 10.60 14.48 14.12
CA GLN A 504 10.51 13.02 14.08
C GLN A 504 9.13 12.63 13.53
N GLY A 505 8.98 12.56 12.20
CA GLY A 505 7.78 12.01 11.58
C GLY A 505 7.75 10.48 11.62
N ASP A 506 6.69 9.86 11.09
CA ASP A 506 6.54 8.40 11.03
C ASP A 506 7.68 7.72 10.25
N SER A 507 8.36 6.76 10.86
CA SER A 507 9.31 5.89 10.16
C SER A 507 8.60 5.12 9.05
N TYR A 508 9.31 4.86 7.95
CA TYR A 508 8.79 3.97 6.92
C TYR A 508 8.44 2.62 7.56
N LYS A 509 7.16 2.26 7.51
CA LYS A 509 6.67 0.96 7.93
C LYS A 509 6.72 0.10 6.67
N GLY A 510 7.62 -0.88 6.65
CA GLY A 510 7.67 -1.84 5.55
C GLY A 510 6.29 -2.41 5.28
N SER A 511 5.95 -2.60 4.00
CA SER A 511 4.73 -3.30 3.63
C SER A 511 4.99 -4.79 3.67
N ASP A 512 4.24 -5.51 4.49
CA ASP A 512 4.18 -6.96 4.37
C ASP A 512 3.53 -7.33 3.03
N LEU A 513 3.95 -8.46 2.47
CA LEU A 513 3.35 -8.98 1.26
C LEU A 513 1.94 -9.52 1.59
N ASP A 514 0.92 -9.01 0.91
CA ASP A 514 -0.46 -9.50 1.09
C ASP A 514 -0.54 -11.01 0.81
N ASN A 515 -1.30 -11.73 1.64
CA ASN A 515 -1.47 -13.18 1.53
C ASN A 515 -2.55 -13.62 0.52
N ASP A 516 -3.31 -12.66 0.00
CA ASP A 516 -4.35 -12.87 -1.00
C ASP A 516 -3.93 -12.26 -2.35
N PRO A 517 -4.02 -13.00 -3.47
CA PRO A 517 -3.61 -12.49 -4.78
C PRO A 517 -4.33 -11.20 -5.21
N TYR A 518 -5.60 -11.03 -4.86
CA TYR A 518 -6.36 -9.84 -5.26
C TYR A 518 -5.96 -8.60 -4.48
N ASP A 519 -5.73 -8.76 -3.18
CA ASP A 519 -5.25 -7.67 -2.35
C ASP A 519 -3.79 -7.32 -2.70
N ALA A 520 -2.91 -8.31 -2.89
CA ALA A 520 -1.54 -8.09 -3.37
C ALA A 520 -1.50 -7.35 -4.73
N GLY A 521 -2.33 -7.78 -5.68
CA GLY A 521 -2.46 -7.10 -6.97
C GLY A 521 -2.99 -5.68 -6.85
N LYS A 522 -3.91 -5.40 -5.89
CA LYS A 522 -4.39 -4.04 -5.66
C LYS A 522 -3.34 -3.17 -4.97
N SER A 523 -2.65 -3.68 -3.96
CA SER A 523 -1.58 -2.97 -3.26
C SER A 523 -0.48 -2.57 -4.26
N ALA A 524 -0.04 -3.51 -5.10
CA ALA A 524 0.90 -3.23 -6.19
C ALA A 524 0.38 -2.16 -7.18
N MET A 525 -0.91 -2.17 -7.51
CA MET A 525 -1.50 -1.12 -8.37
C MET A 525 -1.58 0.24 -7.68
N ASN A 526 -1.83 0.29 -6.36
CA ASN A 526 -1.81 1.53 -5.60
C ASN A 526 -0.39 2.12 -5.56
N ASP A 527 0.62 1.29 -5.30
CA ASP A 527 2.02 1.73 -5.32
C ASP A 527 2.38 2.31 -6.70
N MET A 528 1.86 1.70 -7.78
CA MET A 528 2.01 2.24 -9.13
C MET A 528 1.23 3.55 -9.36
N ASP A 529 0.04 3.69 -8.76
CA ASP A 529 -0.74 4.94 -8.83
C ASP A 529 0.03 6.09 -8.16
N ASP A 530 0.62 5.84 -6.98
CA ASP A 530 1.45 6.80 -6.23
C ASP A 530 2.73 7.16 -6.99
N LEU A 531 3.34 6.17 -7.64
CA LEU A 531 4.50 6.32 -8.53
C LEU A 531 4.21 7.26 -9.71
N TYR A 532 3.13 7.01 -10.47
CA TYR A 532 2.74 7.90 -11.58
C TYR A 532 2.22 9.25 -11.10
N GLY A 533 1.60 9.32 -9.92
CA GLY A 533 1.26 10.57 -9.25
C GLY A 533 2.49 11.43 -8.98
N SER A 534 3.53 10.81 -8.41
CA SER A 534 4.82 11.45 -8.12
C SER A 534 5.51 11.92 -9.41
N MET A 535 5.57 11.05 -10.45
CA MET A 535 6.10 11.43 -11.77
C MET A 535 5.34 12.60 -12.41
N GLY A 536 4.01 12.62 -12.33
CA GLY A 536 3.19 13.72 -12.85
C GLY A 536 3.51 15.05 -12.18
N SER A 537 3.66 15.03 -10.85
CA SER A 537 3.99 16.24 -10.08
C SER A 537 5.37 16.83 -10.45
N ILE A 538 6.39 15.99 -10.66
CA ILE A 538 7.75 16.40 -11.07
C ILE A 538 7.73 17.09 -12.45
N MET A 539 6.89 16.62 -13.38
CA MET A 539 6.76 17.26 -14.70
C MET A 539 6.17 18.68 -14.61
N SER A 540 5.52 19.03 -13.51
CA SER A 540 4.91 20.35 -13.30
C SER A 540 5.83 21.36 -12.61
N MET A 541 6.83 20.93 -11.83
CA MET A 541 7.84 21.78 -11.18
C MET A 541 9.16 21.02 -10.95
N LEU A 542 10.28 21.54 -11.46
CA LEU A 542 11.62 21.14 -11.01
C LEU A 542 11.80 21.64 -9.57
N SER A 543 11.63 20.75 -8.60
CA SER A 543 11.74 21.04 -7.16
C SER A 543 13.14 20.74 -6.64
N ASP A 544 13.48 21.25 -5.47
CA ASP A 544 14.73 20.90 -4.77
C ASP A 544 14.83 19.38 -4.52
N GLU A 545 13.71 18.70 -4.29
CA GLU A 545 13.65 17.26 -4.10
C GLU A 545 14.16 16.48 -5.32
N PHE A 546 13.93 16.99 -6.53
CA PHE A 546 14.47 16.40 -7.74
C PHE A 546 16.01 16.37 -7.72
N TYR A 547 16.63 17.49 -7.34
CA TYR A 547 18.09 17.59 -7.23
C TYR A 547 18.63 16.68 -6.13
N GLN A 548 17.96 16.60 -4.98
CA GLN A 548 18.36 15.72 -3.88
C GLN A 548 18.33 14.24 -4.26
N ASN A 549 17.31 13.82 -5.01
CA ASN A 549 17.16 12.42 -5.42
C ASN A 549 18.27 12.01 -6.40
N GLU A 550 18.53 12.84 -7.41
CA GLU A 550 19.61 12.57 -8.37
C GLU A 550 20.99 12.72 -7.74
N TYR A 551 21.14 13.61 -6.74
CA TYR A 551 22.35 13.68 -5.92
C TYR A 551 22.59 12.38 -5.16
N ALA A 552 21.56 11.87 -4.47
CA ALA A 552 21.64 10.62 -3.73
C ALA A 552 22.04 9.45 -4.66
N ALA A 553 21.37 9.33 -5.81
CA ALA A 553 21.62 8.26 -6.77
C ALA A 553 23.00 8.31 -7.44
N ASN A 554 23.62 9.50 -7.52
CA ASN A 554 24.93 9.68 -8.15
C ASN A 554 26.11 9.50 -7.18
N TYR A 555 25.95 9.87 -5.91
CA TYR A 555 27.06 9.91 -4.95
C TYR A 555 27.06 8.79 -3.90
N PHE A 556 25.96 8.05 -3.75
CA PHE A 556 25.84 6.99 -2.75
C PHE A 556 25.74 5.62 -3.39
N HIS A 557 26.43 4.65 -2.79
CA HIS A 557 26.43 3.28 -3.29
C HIS A 557 25.10 2.58 -3.00
N HIS A 558 24.69 1.71 -3.93
CA HIS A 558 23.53 0.85 -3.74
C HIS A 558 23.98 -0.61 -3.60
N PHE A 559 23.09 -1.44 -3.07
CA PHE A 559 23.31 -2.87 -2.92
C PHE A 559 23.55 -3.55 -4.26
N ASP A 560 24.52 -4.47 -4.31
CA ASP A 560 24.71 -5.35 -5.45
C ASP A 560 23.66 -6.47 -5.43
N VAL A 561 22.50 -6.19 -6.05
CA VAL A 561 21.37 -7.13 -6.12
C VAL A 561 21.76 -8.49 -6.71
N SER A 562 22.85 -8.57 -7.50
CA SER A 562 23.30 -9.83 -8.10
C SER A 562 23.71 -10.87 -7.06
N ARG A 563 24.04 -10.42 -5.83
CA ARG A 563 24.41 -11.30 -4.71
C ARG A 563 23.22 -12.05 -4.11
N LEU A 564 21.99 -11.59 -4.37
CA LEU A 564 20.77 -12.31 -4.00
C LEU A 564 20.44 -13.46 -4.97
N GLY A 565 21.15 -13.58 -6.11
CA GLY A 565 20.80 -14.51 -7.18
C GLY A 565 20.65 -15.96 -6.75
N SER A 566 21.52 -16.46 -5.85
CA SER A 566 21.45 -17.83 -5.32
C SER A 566 20.22 -18.05 -4.42
N ILE A 567 19.95 -17.11 -3.51
CA ILE A 567 18.81 -17.16 -2.58
C ILE A 567 17.49 -17.09 -3.33
N VAL A 568 17.38 -16.17 -4.30
CA VAL A 568 16.15 -15.93 -5.06
C VAL A 568 15.85 -17.08 -6.03
N SER A 569 16.89 -17.71 -6.59
CA SER A 569 16.73 -18.86 -7.49
C SER A 569 16.45 -20.17 -6.74
N ASN A 570 16.97 -20.32 -5.52
CA ASN A 570 16.73 -21.48 -4.66
C ASN A 570 16.68 -21.05 -3.18
N PRO A 571 15.47 -20.75 -2.65
CA PRO A 571 15.29 -20.27 -1.26
C PRO A 571 15.76 -21.25 -0.18
N GLU A 572 15.92 -22.54 -0.52
CA GLU A 572 16.40 -23.58 0.39
C GLU A 572 17.93 -23.76 0.36
N SER A 573 18.63 -23.02 -0.51
CA SER A 573 20.09 -23.11 -0.60
C SER A 573 20.78 -22.39 0.57
N SER A 574 21.95 -22.91 0.97
CA SER A 574 22.75 -22.27 2.02
C SER A 574 23.21 -20.89 1.58
N ILE A 575 22.87 -19.87 2.36
CA ILE A 575 23.36 -18.50 2.21
C ILE A 575 24.90 -18.50 2.30
N GLY A 576 25.57 -18.09 1.21
CA GLY A 576 27.03 -17.96 1.14
C GLY A 576 27.54 -16.70 1.85
N ASP A 577 28.80 -16.72 2.30
CA ASP A 577 29.38 -15.62 3.10
C ASP A 577 29.52 -14.31 2.30
N ASP A 578 29.70 -14.39 0.97
CA ASP A 578 29.87 -13.23 0.08
C ASP A 578 28.69 -12.23 0.10
N ILE A 579 27.48 -12.67 0.43
CA ILE A 579 26.31 -11.77 0.53
C ILE A 579 26.32 -10.98 1.85
N VAL A 580 26.89 -11.56 2.91
CA VAL A 580 26.90 -10.95 4.24
C VAL A 580 27.76 -9.68 4.21
N ASP A 581 28.85 -9.68 3.46
CA ASP A 581 29.70 -8.49 3.28
C ASP A 581 29.00 -7.34 2.55
N GLN A 582 28.01 -7.64 1.71
CA GLN A 582 27.15 -6.61 1.11
C GLN A 582 26.12 -6.03 2.10
N LEU A 583 26.03 -6.57 3.33
CA LEU A 583 25.12 -6.07 4.36
C LEU A 583 25.66 -4.88 5.16
N SER A 584 26.96 -4.56 5.01
CA SER A 584 27.53 -3.31 5.50
C SER A 584 26.79 -2.10 4.93
N ILE A 585 26.66 -1.04 5.73
CA ILE A 585 26.00 0.20 5.30
C ILE A 585 26.70 0.84 4.10
N HIS A 586 28.02 0.65 3.94
CA HIS A 586 28.80 1.18 2.81
C HIS A 586 28.34 0.64 1.44
N ASN A 587 27.67 -0.52 1.44
CA ASN A 587 27.15 -1.16 0.24
C ASN A 587 25.63 -0.96 0.10
N GLN A 588 24.96 -0.18 0.95
CA GLN A 588 23.49 0.00 0.96
C GLN A 588 23.06 1.44 1.27
N GLU A 589 23.90 2.40 0.93
CA GLU A 589 23.72 3.79 1.31
C GLU A 589 22.45 4.38 0.68
N LEU A 590 22.18 4.04 -0.60
CA LEU A 590 21.01 4.52 -1.32
C LEU A 590 19.71 3.96 -0.74
N GLU A 591 19.68 2.67 -0.40
CA GLU A 591 18.54 2.03 0.25
C GLU A 591 18.30 2.59 1.66
N TYR A 592 19.35 2.89 2.41
CA TYR A 592 19.22 3.57 3.70
C TYR A 592 18.68 5.00 3.56
N ILE A 593 19.12 5.75 2.55
CA ILE A 593 18.54 7.08 2.26
C ILE A 593 17.04 6.97 1.98
N LEU A 594 16.66 5.94 1.21
CA LEU A 594 15.29 5.67 0.79
C LEU A 594 14.39 5.25 1.97
N TYR A 595 14.73 4.14 2.64
CA TYR A 595 13.86 3.52 3.65
C TYR A 595 14.22 3.94 5.08
N GLY A 596 15.51 4.00 5.39
CA GLY A 596 16.04 4.42 6.69
C GLY A 596 15.84 3.42 7.82
N PHE A 597 15.84 2.11 7.52
CA PHE A 597 15.93 1.09 8.55
C PHE A 597 17.34 1.07 9.15
N HIS A 598 17.42 1.01 10.48
CA HIS A 598 18.69 0.96 11.22
C HIS A 598 19.17 -0.48 11.47
N ASN A 599 18.90 -1.38 10.53
CA ASN A 599 19.38 -2.76 10.57
C ASN A 599 19.86 -3.21 9.17
N PRO A 600 20.77 -4.20 9.09
CA PRO A 600 21.46 -4.55 7.84
C PRO A 600 20.59 -5.10 6.72
N VAL A 601 19.42 -5.65 7.05
CA VAL A 601 18.57 -6.39 6.09
C VAL A 601 17.32 -5.63 5.70
N GLY A 602 16.78 -4.80 6.59
CA GLY A 602 15.50 -4.11 6.40
C GLY A 602 15.46 -3.22 5.17
N ASN A 603 16.56 -2.52 4.85
CA ASN A 603 16.62 -1.67 3.66
C ASN A 603 16.61 -2.50 2.36
N VAL A 604 17.35 -3.62 2.30
CA VAL A 604 17.34 -4.54 1.15
C VAL A 604 15.99 -5.22 1.00
N SER A 605 15.38 -5.70 2.09
CA SER A 605 14.07 -6.34 2.05
C SER A 605 12.99 -5.38 1.55
N ALA A 606 13.01 -4.12 2.00
CA ALA A 606 12.08 -3.11 1.53
C ALA A 606 12.30 -2.81 0.03
N ALA A 607 13.55 -2.65 -0.41
CA ALA A 607 13.88 -2.50 -1.83
C ALA A 607 13.35 -3.67 -2.65
N TYR A 608 13.63 -4.90 -2.22
CA TYR A 608 13.18 -6.11 -2.92
C TYR A 608 11.64 -6.18 -3.01
N ALA A 609 10.94 -5.90 -1.91
CA ALA A 609 9.48 -5.93 -1.85
C ALA A 609 8.84 -4.87 -2.76
N GLU A 610 9.36 -3.64 -2.76
CA GLU A 610 8.82 -2.54 -3.58
C GLU A 610 9.09 -2.75 -5.09
N ILE A 611 10.26 -3.32 -5.45
CA ILE A 611 10.51 -3.76 -6.84
C ILE A 611 9.54 -4.87 -7.22
N PHE A 612 9.36 -5.88 -6.37
CA PHE A 612 8.43 -6.98 -6.64
C PHE A 612 7.01 -6.47 -6.85
N ALA A 613 6.53 -5.53 -6.01
CA ALA A 613 5.22 -4.89 -6.17
C ALA A 613 5.10 -4.16 -7.51
N THR A 614 6.11 -3.37 -7.89
CA THR A 614 6.16 -2.69 -9.20
C THR A 614 6.11 -3.70 -10.37
N ARG A 615 6.88 -4.80 -10.29
CA ARG A 615 6.85 -5.87 -11.29
C ARG A 615 5.50 -6.56 -11.35
N LEU A 616 4.90 -6.85 -10.20
CA LEU A 616 3.58 -7.47 -10.10
C LEU A 616 2.53 -6.60 -10.79
N ALA A 617 2.51 -5.28 -10.53
CA ALA A 617 1.59 -4.36 -11.19
C ALA A 617 1.72 -4.40 -12.73
N ILE A 618 2.94 -4.26 -13.24
CA ILE A 618 3.21 -4.27 -14.69
C ILE A 618 2.83 -5.62 -15.31
N ARG A 619 3.23 -6.73 -14.68
CA ARG A 619 2.93 -8.07 -15.20
C ARG A 619 1.46 -8.44 -15.06
N THR A 620 0.74 -7.94 -14.06
CA THR A 620 -0.73 -8.09 -13.98
C THR A 620 -1.43 -7.31 -15.09
N MET A 621 -0.96 -6.10 -15.43
CA MET A 621 -1.46 -5.36 -16.60
C MET A 621 -1.30 -6.19 -17.88
N GLU A 622 -0.11 -6.76 -18.13
CA GLU A 622 0.11 -7.66 -19.26
C GLU A 622 -0.79 -8.91 -19.21
N GLY A 623 -0.99 -9.45 -18.01
CA GLY A 623 -1.85 -10.59 -17.75
C GLY A 623 -3.30 -10.32 -18.15
N LEU A 624 -3.82 -9.11 -17.92
CA LEU A 624 -5.15 -8.70 -18.36
C LEU A 624 -5.27 -8.71 -19.88
N VAL A 625 -4.27 -8.17 -20.58
CA VAL A 625 -4.22 -8.17 -22.05
C VAL A 625 -4.15 -9.60 -22.59
N LYS A 626 -3.22 -10.42 -22.07
CA LYS A 626 -3.00 -11.80 -22.52
C LYS A 626 -4.22 -12.71 -22.32
N ASN A 627 -4.91 -12.55 -21.20
CA ASN A 627 -6.04 -13.40 -20.82
C ASN A 627 -7.40 -12.81 -21.20
N SER A 628 -7.45 -11.64 -21.85
CA SER A 628 -8.67 -10.92 -22.23
C SER A 628 -9.73 -11.77 -22.97
N LYS A 629 -9.30 -12.85 -23.64
CA LYS A 629 -10.18 -13.76 -24.41
C LYS A 629 -10.91 -14.82 -23.58
N LEU A 630 -10.67 -14.92 -22.27
CA LEU A 630 -11.32 -15.92 -21.40
C LEU A 630 -12.82 -15.68 -21.14
N GLY A 631 -13.38 -14.55 -21.60
CA GLY A 631 -14.82 -14.31 -21.71
C GLY A 631 -15.57 -14.01 -20.40
N ASN A 632 -15.03 -14.39 -19.23
CA ASN A 632 -15.51 -14.03 -17.91
C ASN A 632 -14.51 -13.09 -17.19
N PRO A 633 -14.92 -11.88 -16.77
CA PRO A 633 -13.99 -10.88 -16.27
C PRO A 633 -13.32 -11.26 -14.93
N LEU A 634 -13.98 -12.02 -14.05
CA LEU A 634 -13.36 -12.48 -12.80
C LEU A 634 -12.32 -13.57 -13.05
N LEU A 635 -12.56 -14.47 -14.02
CA LEU A 635 -11.57 -15.44 -14.47
C LEU A 635 -10.37 -14.74 -15.13
N ILE A 636 -10.62 -13.71 -15.94
CA ILE A 636 -9.56 -12.90 -16.56
C ILE A 636 -8.67 -12.29 -15.47
N LEU A 637 -9.26 -11.69 -14.42
CA LEU A 637 -8.48 -11.14 -13.31
C LEU A 637 -7.68 -12.22 -12.58
N ALA A 638 -8.29 -13.36 -12.24
CA ALA A 638 -7.58 -14.46 -11.59
C ALA A 638 -6.37 -14.94 -12.40
N ALA A 639 -6.54 -15.10 -13.72
CA ALA A 639 -5.48 -15.49 -14.64
C ALA A 639 -4.41 -14.40 -14.80
N ALA A 640 -4.81 -13.13 -14.83
CA ALA A 640 -3.91 -12.00 -14.89
C ALA A 640 -3.04 -11.85 -13.64
N LEU A 641 -3.62 -12.09 -12.45
CA LEU A 641 -2.88 -12.10 -11.19
C LEU A 641 -1.92 -13.28 -11.12
N LEU A 642 -2.35 -14.49 -11.51
CA LEU A 642 -1.46 -15.65 -11.59
C LEU A 642 -0.26 -15.36 -12.51
N TYR A 643 -0.54 -14.89 -13.73
CA TYR A 643 0.50 -14.50 -14.69
C TYR A 643 1.41 -13.40 -14.11
N GLY A 644 0.81 -12.38 -13.47
CA GLY A 644 1.51 -11.29 -12.82
C GLY A 644 2.52 -11.76 -11.79
N ILE A 645 2.09 -12.65 -10.90
CA ILE A 645 2.92 -13.23 -9.83
C ILE A 645 4.03 -14.10 -10.43
N GLU A 646 3.71 -15.01 -11.35
CA GLU A 646 4.69 -15.91 -11.95
C GLU A 646 5.80 -15.14 -12.69
N MET A 647 5.40 -14.12 -13.46
CA MET A 647 6.35 -13.30 -14.20
C MET A 647 7.11 -12.34 -13.30
N ALA A 648 6.49 -11.77 -12.26
CA ALA A 648 7.20 -10.92 -11.29
C ALA A 648 8.28 -11.71 -10.53
N ILE A 649 8.00 -12.97 -10.14
CA ILE A 649 9.03 -13.85 -9.56
C ILE A 649 10.15 -14.09 -10.56
N ALA A 650 9.82 -14.42 -11.81
CA ALA A 650 10.82 -14.64 -12.86
C ALA A 650 11.68 -13.38 -13.12
N ASP A 651 11.06 -12.20 -13.09
CA ASP A 651 11.74 -10.92 -13.25
C ASP A 651 12.69 -10.62 -12.08
N MET A 652 12.28 -10.92 -10.85
CA MET A 652 13.16 -10.76 -9.68
C MET A 652 14.34 -11.73 -9.73
N ILE A 653 14.14 -12.97 -10.17
CA ILE A 653 15.23 -13.93 -10.42
C ILE A 653 16.19 -13.34 -11.47
N GLU A 654 15.68 -12.84 -12.59
CA GLU A 654 16.51 -12.26 -13.65
C GLU A 654 17.28 -11.01 -13.16
N LEU A 655 16.60 -10.12 -12.43
CA LEU A 655 17.21 -8.92 -11.84
C LEU A 655 18.34 -9.29 -10.87
N CYS A 656 18.12 -10.29 -10.00
CA CYS A 656 19.11 -10.78 -9.06
C CYS A 656 20.21 -11.64 -9.70
N GLN A 657 20.10 -12.01 -10.98
CA GLN A 657 21.16 -12.73 -11.70
C GLN A 657 21.97 -11.81 -12.61
N LYS A 658 21.32 -10.82 -13.23
CA LYS A 658 21.91 -9.98 -14.29
C LYS A 658 22.05 -8.50 -13.91
N GLY A 659 21.49 -8.07 -12.78
CA GLY A 659 21.41 -6.67 -12.36
C GLY A 659 20.44 -5.80 -13.18
N SER A 660 19.74 -6.40 -14.16
CA SER A 660 18.75 -5.72 -14.99
C SER A 660 17.71 -6.68 -15.53
N VAL A 661 16.52 -6.16 -15.86
CA VAL A 661 15.38 -6.91 -16.41
C VAL A 661 14.65 -6.06 -17.47
N GLU A 662 14.00 -6.70 -18.44
CA GLU A 662 13.14 -5.99 -19.40
C GLU A 662 11.88 -5.46 -18.70
N LEU A 663 11.48 -4.21 -18.97
CA LEU A 663 10.34 -3.57 -18.31
C LEU A 663 9.05 -4.33 -18.54
N SER A 664 8.79 -4.69 -19.81
CA SER A 664 7.58 -5.36 -20.24
C SER A 664 7.88 -6.26 -21.45
N ALA A 665 7.04 -7.27 -21.67
CA ALA A 665 7.06 -8.08 -22.89
C ALA A 665 6.75 -7.26 -24.15
N TYR A 666 6.01 -6.14 -24.00
CA TYR A 666 5.59 -5.26 -25.09
C TYR A 666 6.56 -4.08 -25.28
N LEU A 667 7.32 -3.74 -24.24
CA LEU A 667 8.32 -2.68 -24.27
C LEU A 667 9.66 -3.21 -23.75
N ARG A 668 10.55 -3.58 -24.69
CA ARG A 668 11.86 -4.20 -24.43
C ARG A 668 12.92 -3.17 -23.99
N VAL A 669 12.58 -2.40 -22.98
CA VAL A 669 13.47 -1.44 -22.35
C VAL A 669 14.08 -2.08 -21.11
N ARG A 670 15.41 -2.07 -20.99
CA ARG A 670 16.08 -2.61 -19.80
C ARG A 670 16.04 -1.62 -18.65
N ILE A 671 15.67 -2.11 -17.48
CA ILE A 671 15.67 -1.38 -16.22
C ILE A 671 16.64 -2.09 -15.27
N THR A 672 17.58 -1.32 -14.71
CA THR A 672 18.54 -1.81 -13.73
C THR A 672 18.00 -1.70 -12.32
N TYR A 673 18.63 -2.36 -11.35
CA TYR A 673 18.30 -2.19 -9.93
C TYR A 673 18.41 -0.72 -9.47
N ARG A 674 19.47 -0.02 -9.89
CA ARG A 674 19.66 1.41 -9.61
C ARG A 674 18.51 2.27 -10.17
N ASP A 675 18.00 1.93 -11.35
CA ASP A 675 16.87 2.65 -11.95
C ASP A 675 15.60 2.55 -11.08
N TYR A 676 15.33 1.39 -10.45
CA TYR A 676 14.20 1.28 -9.51
C TYR A 676 14.40 2.12 -8.26
N LEU A 677 15.60 2.09 -7.65
CA LEU A 677 15.87 2.90 -6.46
C LEU A 677 15.74 4.40 -6.73
N ARG A 678 16.26 4.86 -7.88
CA ARG A 678 16.06 6.24 -8.37
C ARG A 678 14.58 6.60 -8.43
N LEU A 679 13.76 5.67 -8.92
CA LEU A 679 12.33 5.86 -9.08
C LEU A 679 11.62 5.97 -7.72
N PHE A 680 11.96 5.11 -6.77
CA PHE A 680 11.34 5.08 -5.44
C PHE A 680 11.73 6.28 -4.57
N LEU A 681 12.91 6.88 -4.80
CA LEU A 681 13.29 8.14 -4.13
C LEU A 681 12.28 9.28 -4.36
N PHE A 682 11.52 9.23 -5.47
CA PHE A 682 10.45 10.18 -5.77
C PHE A 682 9.12 9.85 -5.09
N ILE A 683 8.86 8.59 -4.77
CA ILE A 683 7.64 8.15 -4.09
C ILE A 683 7.74 8.52 -2.61
N HIS A 684 8.89 8.27 -1.99
CA HIS A 684 9.12 8.49 -0.56
C HIS A 684 9.58 9.92 -0.24
N SER A 685 8.71 10.91 -0.48
CA SER A 685 9.03 12.31 -0.18
C SER A 685 9.07 12.57 1.33
N ASN A 686 10.29 12.79 1.84
CA ASN A 686 10.53 13.22 3.21
C ASN A 686 11.83 14.02 3.30
N ASN A 687 11.75 15.29 2.90
CA ASN A 687 12.91 16.15 2.66
C ASN A 687 13.86 16.20 3.88
N ASP A 688 13.38 16.55 5.07
CA ASP A 688 14.21 16.65 6.27
C ASP A 688 14.89 15.32 6.66
N LYS A 689 14.13 14.21 6.65
CA LYS A 689 14.69 12.89 7.00
C LYS A 689 15.70 12.41 5.97
N LYS A 690 15.41 12.60 4.69
CA LYS A 690 16.30 12.28 3.58
C LYS A 690 17.61 13.06 3.71
N MET A 691 17.52 14.37 4.00
CA MET A 691 18.69 15.21 4.26
C MET A 691 19.50 14.73 5.46
N SER A 692 18.85 14.39 6.58
CA SER A 692 19.56 13.85 7.74
C SER A 692 20.22 12.49 7.47
N ARG A 693 19.58 11.60 6.70
CA ARG A 693 20.18 10.32 6.30
C ARG A 693 21.43 10.55 5.44
N ILE A 694 21.33 11.42 4.43
CA ILE A 694 22.47 11.81 3.58
C ILE A 694 23.61 12.40 4.42
N LEU A 695 23.33 13.37 5.29
CA LEU A 695 24.34 13.99 6.17
C LEU A 695 24.96 12.98 7.13
N SER A 696 24.18 12.03 7.65
CA SER A 696 24.68 10.96 8.54
C SER A 696 25.65 10.03 7.82
N LEU A 697 25.36 9.67 6.57
CA LEU A 697 26.24 8.85 5.73
C LEU A 697 27.51 9.60 5.33
N ILE A 698 27.41 10.88 4.96
CA ILE A 698 28.58 11.72 4.69
C ILE A 698 29.50 11.74 5.91
N ARG A 699 28.95 11.96 7.12
CA ARG A 699 29.73 11.92 8.35
C ARG A 699 30.36 10.56 8.60
N PHE A 700 29.61 9.48 8.38
CA PHE A 700 30.08 8.11 8.57
C PHE A 700 31.27 7.78 7.64
N ASN A 701 31.15 8.09 6.35
CA ASN A 701 32.18 7.81 5.35
C ASN A 701 33.40 8.74 5.44
N THR A 702 33.17 9.99 5.84
CA THR A 702 34.23 10.99 5.84
C THR A 702 34.94 11.14 7.18
N GLY A 703 34.23 10.87 8.28
CA GLY A 703 34.62 11.26 9.64
C GLY A 703 34.37 12.73 9.95
N ILE A 704 33.87 13.52 8.98
CA ILE A 704 33.69 14.96 9.10
C ILE A 704 32.26 15.26 9.56
N ASN A 705 32.09 16.01 10.65
CA ASN A 705 30.78 16.43 11.12
C ASN A 705 30.27 17.66 10.33
N PRO A 706 29.24 17.54 9.46
CA PRO A 706 28.76 18.68 8.67
C PRO A 706 28.21 19.82 9.52
N ALA A 707 27.72 19.54 10.73
CA ALA A 707 27.21 20.56 11.66
C ALA A 707 28.31 21.52 12.19
N GLU A 708 29.58 21.16 12.03
CA GLU A 708 30.74 21.94 12.50
C GLU A 708 31.56 22.56 11.36
N ARG A 709 31.13 22.37 10.11
CA ARG A 709 31.88 22.83 8.92
C ARG A 709 31.18 24.03 8.30
N ALA A 710 31.78 25.20 8.44
CA ALA A 710 31.22 26.45 7.92
C ALA A 710 31.34 26.56 6.40
N THR A 711 30.33 27.14 5.75
CA THR A 711 30.34 27.40 4.30
C THR A 711 30.38 28.91 3.98
N TYR A 712 30.40 29.75 5.01
CA TYR A 712 30.44 31.20 4.89
C TYR A 712 31.47 31.80 5.85
N ALA A 713 32.28 32.71 5.31
CA ALA A 713 33.25 33.49 6.06
C ALA A 713 32.94 34.97 5.92
N SER A 714 32.91 35.66 7.05
CA SER A 714 32.82 37.11 7.15
C SER A 714 34.05 37.61 7.89
N SER A 715 34.84 38.47 7.26
CA SER A 715 36.00 39.07 7.91
C SER A 715 35.89 40.57 7.97
N GLU A 716 36.33 41.11 9.09
CA GLU A 716 36.49 42.54 9.32
C GLU A 716 37.95 42.81 9.70
N ALA A 717 38.55 43.80 9.05
CA ALA A 717 39.94 44.18 9.29
C ALA A 717 40.05 45.70 9.44
N ARG A 718 40.75 46.12 10.49
CA ARG A 718 41.11 47.51 10.74
C ARG A 718 42.53 47.74 10.26
N ILE A 719 42.69 48.59 9.26
CA ILE A 719 43.97 48.87 8.60
C ILE A 719 44.34 50.33 8.84
N GLY A 720 45.55 50.57 9.30
CA GLY A 720 46.09 51.88 9.59
C GLY A 720 47.12 52.34 8.56
N MET A 721 47.14 53.63 8.24
CA MET A 721 48.18 54.30 7.46
C MET A 721 48.60 55.60 8.14
N ARG A 722 49.90 55.89 8.13
CA ARG A 722 50.42 57.16 8.67
C ARG A 722 50.15 58.32 7.70
N LEU A 723 49.55 59.39 8.23
CA LEU A 723 49.35 60.65 7.51
C LEU A 723 50.68 61.43 7.44
N TRP A 724 50.90 62.15 6.33
CA TRP A 724 52.16 62.87 6.14
C TRP A 724 52.08 64.33 6.56
N PHE A 725 50.94 64.99 6.33
CA PHE A 725 50.88 66.45 6.47
C PHE A 725 49.91 66.92 7.54
N LEU A 726 48.64 66.50 7.51
CA LEU A 726 47.59 67.21 8.27
C LEU A 726 46.58 66.29 8.98
N PRO A 727 46.99 65.53 10.02
CA PRO A 727 46.08 64.67 10.80
C PRO A 727 44.94 65.45 11.49
N GLY A 728 45.21 66.68 11.95
CA GLY A 728 44.20 67.52 12.61
C GLY A 728 43.08 67.98 11.67
N VAL A 729 43.41 68.30 10.41
CA VAL A 729 42.41 68.69 9.39
C VAL A 729 41.54 67.50 9.02
N MET A 730 42.14 66.32 8.85
CA MET A 730 41.40 65.09 8.55
C MET A 730 40.44 64.68 9.67
N LYS A 731 40.82 64.88 10.94
CA LYS A 731 39.94 64.64 12.10
C LYS A 731 38.71 65.56 12.09
N MET A 732 38.88 66.80 11.66
CA MET A 732 37.79 67.79 11.58
C MET A 732 36.87 67.51 10.37
N VAL A 733 37.42 67.08 9.24
CA VAL A 733 36.66 66.68 8.04
C VAL A 733 35.84 65.40 8.28
N GLY A 734 36.43 64.37 8.92
CA GLY A 734 35.73 63.11 9.23
C GLY A 734 34.54 63.29 10.18
N PHE A 735 34.64 64.21 11.14
CA PHE A 735 33.56 64.57 12.06
C PHE A 735 32.36 65.23 11.35
N VAL A 736 32.61 65.95 10.25
CA VAL A 736 31.58 66.63 9.46
C VAL A 736 30.95 65.72 8.40
N SER A 737 31.66 64.69 7.93
CA SER A 737 31.19 63.79 6.86
C SER A 737 30.47 62.52 7.35
N GLY A 738 30.40 62.26 8.66
CA GLY A 738 29.73 61.07 9.22
C GLY A 738 30.38 59.73 8.81
N SER A 739 31.67 59.73 8.47
CA SER A 739 32.39 58.51 8.04
C SER A 739 32.76 57.63 9.23
N GLN A 740 32.73 56.30 9.04
CA GLN A 740 33.22 55.30 10.02
C GLN A 740 34.76 55.25 10.16
N ASP A 741 35.49 56.13 9.46
CA ASP A 741 36.96 56.17 9.50
C ASP A 741 37.45 56.95 10.72
N GLU A 742 38.49 56.46 11.39
CA GLU A 742 39.00 57.04 12.64
C GLU A 742 40.41 57.60 12.48
N VAL A 743 40.69 58.73 13.14
CA VAL A 743 42.03 59.32 13.20
C VAL A 743 42.54 59.29 14.63
N GLU A 744 43.50 58.42 14.90
CA GLU A 744 44.16 58.32 16.20
C GLU A 744 45.61 58.80 16.08
N GLY A 745 45.93 59.92 16.74
CA GLY A 745 47.25 60.55 16.67
C GLY A 745 47.62 60.99 15.26
N ASN A 746 48.57 60.29 14.63
CA ASN A 746 49.03 60.55 13.25
C ASN A 746 48.70 59.39 12.28
N ARG A 747 47.74 58.54 12.63
CA ARG A 747 47.30 57.44 11.79
C ARG A 747 45.82 57.58 11.44
N TYR A 748 45.53 57.27 10.18
CA TYR A 748 44.19 57.12 9.66
C TYR A 748 43.86 55.63 9.61
N TYR A 749 42.74 55.24 10.23
CA TYR A 749 42.27 53.88 10.29
C TYR A 749 41.01 53.72 9.43
N VAL A 750 41.00 52.65 8.65
CA VAL A 750 39.83 52.24 7.87
C VAL A 750 39.46 50.83 8.28
N THR A 751 38.20 50.65 8.62
CA THR A 751 37.62 49.34 8.84
C THR A 751 36.93 48.88 7.55
N LYS A 752 37.31 47.70 7.07
CA LYS A 752 36.66 47.05 5.92
C LYS A 752 36.10 45.72 6.34
N LYS A 753 34.98 45.36 5.71
CA LYS A 753 34.34 44.05 5.82
C LYS A 753 34.30 43.39 4.45
N ALA A 754 34.59 42.11 4.39
CA ALA A 754 34.37 41.29 3.21
C ALA A 754 33.76 39.94 3.61
N ASP A 755 32.86 39.48 2.75
CA ASP A 755 32.13 38.24 2.95
C ASP A 755 32.36 37.32 1.75
N PHE A 756 32.36 36.02 2.02
CA PHE A 756 32.45 34.98 1.00
C PHE A 756 31.59 33.78 1.40
N SER A 757 30.84 33.25 0.46
CA SER A 757 30.10 31.99 0.57
C SER A 757 30.58 31.08 -0.53
N TYR A 758 30.68 29.78 -0.25
CA TYR A 758 30.60 28.79 -1.32
C TYR A 758 29.23 28.83 -1.99
#